data_AF-A0A9W9CAQ1-F1
#
_entry.id   AF-A0A9W9CAQ1-F1
#
_cell.length_a   1.000
_cell.length_b   1.000
_cell.length_c   1.000
_cell.angle_alpha   90.00
_cell.angle_beta   90.00
_cell.angle_gamma   90.00
#
_symmetry.space_group_name_H-M   'P 1'
#
loop_
_entity.id
_entity.type
_entity.pdbx_description
1 polymer ?
#
loop_
_entity_poly.entity_id
_entity_poly.type
_entity_poly.pdbx_seq_one_letter_code
_entity_poly.pdbx_strand_id
1 'polypeptide(L)'
;MASVPELSDDVKWLICAELYRDNVEFVRPLWRVSRAWRAVAERFVYRGLVLTHVTDDILKEDARKLRNHQFAKKYMEHGRYLHITRTQRLSGGEGIMNHAEQLQTGIKRIPPSFSLTESVTTSPTRDDLFGDKDPWTRAQILWEPIVTLLPDFKHLTDVVVQVRGRLPAGIVAALEQSHPECRLHLRNFTFQSLHEDVTDPDERALATSSNLHSLSIQYMFRDSPGKDDHNEAAALRTVALAPNLKHVTMLASARPRGRPVQLWKGFMPPIDEPDGSKSRLESLAFTGRRSQLTAAKLSKWQEAADLSALRMLSCSISYPYPPRLGSMNNAFPSLTDLTLTVELPPRNRHHDWDHAVHDFLSSLNSLTCLSLSANLSGALTSAIAERHGGTLEKLSLRHLCDRNLPRWGYSISANDLSILASACLQLTEFSLIMQRSMGDRTEIECYEAIGMYALHPDISLLLNHANVTMSTKGSFRKLKYVKLDLACWNSRGSFLQVDPNWDDFEKAEPDNGGDIDAPRYNRCRNGHLKCAIVNSALDETLARSIYALISSKRSESPLDVLEIKTYGGGSPCGGCPDDLGIIVKHVSRSYRVEKASGRRGAGFINVIELSKEEREVSDARVRASERNYAKIHGKGSKAGQGGVWAMFRHLWPFEDHEDWRGVWQSWPLGYQKA
;
A
#
# COMPACT_ATOMS: atom_id res chain seq x y z
N MET A 1 4.75 -45.39 16.63
CA MET A 1 4.37 -44.23 15.80
C MET A 1 3.04 -44.55 15.16
N ALA A 2 1.97 -43.82 15.48
CA ALA A 2 0.67 -44.02 14.84
C ALA A 2 0.81 -43.77 13.33
N SER A 3 0.16 -44.58 12.51
CA SER A 3 0.16 -44.33 11.06
C SER A 3 -0.58 -43.01 10.78
N VAL A 4 -0.15 -42.24 9.76
CA VAL A 4 -0.76 -40.94 9.40
C VAL A 4 -2.31 -40.96 9.31
N PRO A 5 -2.96 -42.06 8.90
CA PRO A 5 -4.43 -42.19 8.93
C PRO A 5 -5.07 -42.26 10.33
N GLU A 6 -4.33 -42.71 11.36
CA GLU A 6 -4.81 -43.01 12.73
C GLU A 6 -4.66 -41.84 13.71
N LEU A 7 -4.18 -40.67 13.25
CA LEU A 7 -4.07 -39.48 14.09
C LEU A 7 -5.44 -39.05 14.63
N SER A 8 -5.49 -38.49 15.84
CA SER A 8 -6.73 -37.92 16.39
C SER A 8 -7.21 -36.72 15.57
N ASP A 9 -8.50 -36.42 15.62
CA ASP A 9 -9.07 -35.33 14.82
C ASP A 9 -8.52 -33.95 15.22
N ASP A 10 -8.14 -33.75 16.49
CA ASP A 10 -7.48 -32.52 16.95
C ASP A 10 -6.10 -32.33 16.29
N VAL A 11 -5.31 -33.40 16.20
CA VAL A 11 -4.00 -33.35 15.54
C VAL A 11 -4.17 -33.12 14.04
N LYS A 12 -5.14 -33.77 13.40
CA LYS A 12 -5.47 -33.52 11.98
C LYS A 12 -5.90 -32.07 11.76
N TRP A 13 -6.67 -31.49 12.68
CA TRP A 13 -7.11 -30.09 12.62
C TRP A 13 -5.94 -29.13 12.74
N LEU A 14 -5.03 -29.33 13.70
CA LEU A 14 -3.84 -28.51 13.86
C LEU A 14 -2.95 -28.53 12.62
N ILE A 15 -2.75 -29.71 12.02
CA ILE A 15 -2.00 -29.85 10.77
C ILE A 15 -2.68 -29.08 9.62
N CYS A 16 -4.00 -29.24 9.45
CA CYS A 16 -4.73 -28.50 8.43
C CYS A 16 -4.70 -26.98 8.68
N ALA A 17 -4.77 -26.54 9.93
CA ALA A 17 -4.72 -25.14 10.30
C ALA A 17 -3.36 -24.51 9.99
N GLU A 18 -2.27 -25.24 10.24
CA GLU A 18 -0.91 -24.77 9.93
C GLU A 18 -0.70 -24.70 8.42
N LEU A 19 -1.06 -25.74 7.67
CA LEU A 19 -0.96 -25.73 6.20
C LEU A 19 -1.83 -24.66 5.55
N TYR A 20 -3.02 -24.42 6.10
CA TYR A 20 -3.93 -23.38 5.62
C TYR A 20 -3.36 -21.96 5.82
N ARG A 21 -2.52 -21.74 6.84
CA ARG A 21 -1.86 -20.44 7.07
C ARG A 21 -0.98 -20.04 5.89
N ASP A 22 -0.33 -21.02 5.26
CA ASP A 22 0.55 -20.80 4.11
C ASP A 22 -0.23 -20.80 2.79
N ASN A 23 -1.03 -21.84 2.53
CA ASN A 23 -1.86 -21.94 1.34
C ASN A 23 -2.93 -23.05 1.48
N VAL A 24 -4.18 -22.74 1.14
CA VAL A 24 -5.28 -23.72 1.11
C VAL A 24 -5.00 -24.92 0.19
N GLU A 25 -4.20 -24.74 -0.86
CA GLU A 25 -3.82 -25.81 -1.79
C GLU A 25 -2.95 -26.88 -1.11
N PHE A 26 -2.25 -26.54 -0.02
CA PHE A 26 -1.48 -27.53 0.76
C PHE A 26 -2.37 -28.43 1.62
N VAL A 27 -3.62 -28.05 1.88
CA VAL A 27 -4.59 -28.87 2.61
C VAL A 27 -5.24 -29.91 1.69
N ARG A 28 -5.37 -29.63 0.39
CA ARG A 28 -6.07 -30.51 -0.58
C ARG A 28 -5.49 -31.93 -0.69
N PRO A 29 -4.16 -32.17 -0.69
CA PRO A 29 -3.62 -33.52 -0.72
C PRO A 29 -4.10 -34.39 0.44
N LEU A 30 -4.35 -33.80 1.62
CA LEU A 30 -4.81 -34.51 2.80
C LEU A 30 -6.20 -35.13 2.61
N TRP A 31 -7.02 -34.53 1.75
CA TRP A 31 -8.31 -35.06 1.36
C TRP A 31 -8.21 -36.52 0.85
N ARG A 32 -7.12 -36.85 0.14
CA ARG A 32 -6.91 -38.18 -0.46
C ARG A 32 -6.35 -39.22 0.51
N VAL A 33 -5.97 -38.82 1.73
CA VAL A 33 -5.29 -39.70 2.70
C VAL A 33 -6.26 -40.67 3.36
N SER A 34 -7.40 -40.19 3.87
CA SER A 34 -8.45 -41.05 4.45
C SER A 34 -9.79 -40.31 4.54
N ARG A 35 -10.88 -41.02 4.84
CA ARG A 35 -12.18 -40.39 5.09
C ARG A 35 -12.16 -39.42 6.28
N ALA A 36 -11.40 -39.75 7.33
CA ALA A 36 -11.26 -38.88 8.50
C ALA A 36 -10.50 -37.59 8.16
N TRP A 37 -9.42 -37.69 7.40
CA TRP A 37 -8.70 -36.50 6.91
C TRP A 37 -9.55 -35.64 5.98
N ARG A 38 -10.34 -36.27 5.11
CA ARG A 38 -11.30 -35.57 4.24
C ARG A 38 -12.31 -34.77 5.06
N ALA A 39 -12.90 -35.35 6.10
CA ALA A 39 -13.89 -34.67 6.94
C ALA A 39 -13.32 -33.42 7.64
N VAL A 40 -12.05 -33.46 8.07
CA VAL A 40 -11.37 -32.30 8.67
C VAL A 40 -10.97 -31.28 7.61
N ALA A 41 -10.35 -31.72 6.52
CA ALA A 41 -9.86 -30.86 5.43
C ALA A 41 -10.99 -30.09 4.73
N GLU A 42 -12.17 -30.68 4.56
CA GLU A 42 -13.32 -30.03 3.93
C GLU A 42 -13.72 -28.71 4.65
N ARG A 43 -13.54 -28.63 5.98
CA ARG A 43 -13.80 -27.41 6.76
C ARG A 43 -12.86 -26.25 6.44
N PHE A 44 -11.68 -26.54 5.90
CA PHE A 44 -10.69 -25.55 5.48
C PHE A 44 -10.84 -25.22 4.00
N VAL A 45 -11.08 -26.23 3.17
CA VAL A 45 -11.23 -26.03 1.71
C VAL A 45 -12.49 -25.23 1.36
N TYR A 46 -13.58 -25.42 2.10
CA TYR A 46 -14.85 -24.71 1.90
C TYR A 46 -15.08 -23.58 2.91
N ARG A 47 -14.02 -23.13 3.59
CA ARG A 47 -14.11 -22.13 4.67
C ARG A 47 -14.51 -20.74 4.18
N GLY A 48 -14.08 -20.36 2.98
CA GLY A 48 -14.27 -19.02 2.44
C GLY A 48 -14.85 -19.02 1.03
N LEU A 49 -15.88 -18.22 0.83
CA LEU A 49 -16.61 -18.06 -0.42
C LEU A 49 -16.59 -16.60 -0.86
N VAL A 50 -16.31 -16.37 -2.14
CA VAL A 50 -16.47 -15.07 -2.80
C VAL A 50 -17.59 -15.19 -3.83
N LEU A 51 -18.58 -14.31 -3.74
CA LEU A 51 -19.61 -14.13 -4.76
C LEU A 51 -19.29 -12.88 -5.56
N THR A 52 -18.86 -13.09 -6.80
CA THR A 52 -18.61 -11.99 -7.75
C THR A 52 -19.84 -11.72 -8.59
N HIS A 53 -20.45 -10.57 -8.41
CA HIS A 53 -21.60 -10.16 -9.20
C HIS A 53 -21.14 -9.36 -10.43
N VAL A 54 -21.32 -9.96 -11.61
CA VAL A 54 -21.09 -9.31 -12.91
C VAL A 54 -22.43 -8.92 -13.56
N THR A 55 -23.46 -9.77 -13.44
CA THR A 55 -24.82 -9.53 -13.96
C THR A 55 -25.87 -10.24 -13.09
N ASP A 56 -27.09 -9.70 -13.10
CA ASP A 56 -28.25 -10.09 -12.28
C ASP A 56 -28.55 -11.60 -12.33
N ASP A 57 -28.41 -12.20 -13.51
CA ASP A 57 -28.66 -13.62 -13.75
C ASP A 57 -27.60 -14.53 -13.11
N ILE A 58 -26.35 -14.06 -13.02
CA ILE A 58 -25.26 -14.82 -12.41
C ILE A 58 -25.48 -14.98 -10.90
N LEU A 59 -25.96 -13.94 -10.20
CA LEU A 59 -26.23 -14.04 -8.76
C LEU A 59 -27.36 -15.04 -8.46
N LYS A 60 -28.44 -15.00 -9.25
CA LYS A 60 -29.56 -15.95 -9.12
C LYS A 60 -29.09 -17.38 -9.35
N GLU A 61 -28.29 -17.58 -10.40
CA GLU A 61 -27.74 -18.90 -10.73
C GLU A 61 -26.74 -19.40 -9.68
N ASP A 62 -25.90 -18.52 -9.14
CA ASP A 62 -24.96 -18.84 -8.07
C ASP A 62 -25.69 -19.23 -6.78
N ALA A 63 -26.75 -18.50 -6.40
CA ALA A 63 -27.60 -18.85 -5.26
C ALA A 63 -28.29 -20.21 -5.45
N ARG A 64 -28.81 -20.48 -6.66
CA ARG A 64 -29.39 -21.79 -7.01
C ARG A 64 -28.36 -22.91 -6.93
N LYS A 65 -27.14 -22.67 -7.42
CA LYS A 65 -26.02 -23.63 -7.35
C LYS A 65 -25.63 -23.93 -5.91
N LEU A 66 -25.51 -22.92 -5.05
CA LEU A 66 -25.17 -23.12 -3.63
C LEU A 66 -26.17 -24.02 -2.89
N ARG A 67 -27.47 -23.96 -3.24
CA ARG A 67 -28.48 -24.86 -2.66
C ARG A 67 -28.45 -26.27 -3.24
N ASN A 68 -28.32 -26.38 -4.56
CA ASN A 68 -28.65 -27.63 -5.27
C ASN A 68 -27.42 -28.41 -5.76
N HIS A 69 -26.26 -27.78 -5.89
CA HIS A 69 -25.06 -28.41 -6.44
C HIS A 69 -24.26 -29.11 -5.35
N GLN A 70 -23.91 -30.38 -5.58
CA GLN A 70 -23.26 -31.26 -4.60
C GLN A 70 -21.98 -30.68 -4.00
N PHE A 71 -21.19 -29.93 -4.79
CA PHE A 71 -19.97 -29.29 -4.30
C PHE A 71 -20.20 -27.90 -3.71
N ALA A 72 -21.18 -27.14 -4.22
CA ALA A 72 -21.39 -25.76 -3.78
C ALA A 72 -22.12 -25.74 -2.43
N LYS A 73 -23.01 -26.71 -2.17
CA LYS A 73 -23.67 -26.92 -0.88
C LYS A 73 -22.69 -27.10 0.28
N LYS A 74 -21.47 -27.58 0.02
CA LYS A 74 -20.41 -27.67 1.04
C LYS A 74 -20.00 -26.31 1.60
N TYR A 75 -20.10 -25.23 0.83
CA TYR A 75 -19.91 -23.88 1.34
C TYR A 75 -21.01 -23.48 2.33
N MET A 76 -22.23 -23.97 2.16
CA MET A 76 -23.32 -23.73 3.12
C MET A 76 -23.07 -24.49 4.43
N GLU A 77 -22.51 -25.70 4.33
CA GLU A 77 -22.24 -26.57 5.48
C GLU A 77 -20.98 -26.18 6.28
N HIS A 78 -19.96 -25.60 5.62
CA HIS A 78 -18.65 -25.34 6.24
C HIS A 78 -18.19 -23.87 6.14
N GLY A 79 -18.88 -23.05 5.37
CA GLY A 79 -18.51 -21.65 5.14
C GLY A 79 -18.57 -20.84 6.41
N ARG A 80 -17.47 -20.11 6.66
CA ARG A 80 -17.35 -19.13 7.75
C ARG A 80 -17.24 -17.71 7.22
N TYR A 81 -16.68 -17.54 6.02
CA TYR A 81 -16.47 -16.24 5.39
C TYR A 81 -17.24 -16.16 4.08
N LEU A 82 -18.04 -15.12 3.94
CA LEU A 82 -18.72 -14.77 2.70
C LEU A 82 -18.27 -13.37 2.27
N HIS A 83 -17.63 -13.26 1.12
CA HIS A 83 -17.28 -11.97 0.52
C HIS A 83 -18.12 -11.73 -0.73
N ILE A 84 -18.87 -10.64 -0.75
CA ILE A 84 -19.71 -10.27 -1.87
C ILE A 84 -19.15 -9.02 -2.52
N THR A 85 -18.85 -9.08 -3.81
CA THR A 85 -18.20 -7.97 -4.52
C THR A 85 -18.71 -7.81 -5.94
N ARG A 86 -18.80 -6.55 -6.41
CA ARG A 86 -19.07 -6.21 -7.82
C ARG A 86 -17.73 -5.98 -8.50
N THR A 87 -17.43 -6.73 -9.56
CA THR A 87 -16.09 -6.71 -10.17
C THR A 87 -15.69 -5.32 -10.68
N GLN A 88 -14.64 -4.76 -10.11
CA GLN A 88 -13.51 -4.23 -10.87
C GLN A 88 -12.24 -4.66 -10.15
N ARG A 89 -11.38 -5.40 -10.88
CA ARG A 89 -10.02 -5.83 -10.53
C ARG A 89 -9.70 -5.83 -9.03
N LEU A 90 -9.67 -7.03 -8.44
CA LEU A 90 -8.90 -7.26 -7.22
C LEU A 90 -7.47 -6.76 -7.48
N SER A 91 -7.13 -5.60 -6.92
CA SER A 91 -5.76 -5.10 -6.92
C SER A 91 -4.97 -5.98 -5.98
N GLY A 92 -4.01 -6.73 -6.51
CA GLY A 92 -3.04 -7.51 -5.74
C GLY A 92 -3.16 -9.02 -5.95
N GLY A 93 -2.30 -9.54 -6.82
CA GLY A 93 -2.07 -10.97 -7.00
C GLY A 93 -2.47 -11.47 -8.39
N GLU A 94 -1.59 -11.30 -9.37
CA GLU A 94 -1.55 -12.16 -10.55
C GLU A 94 -1.16 -13.57 -10.08
N GLY A 95 -2.17 -14.40 -9.86
CA GLY A 95 -2.04 -15.81 -9.60
C GLY A 95 -2.57 -16.59 -10.80
N ILE A 96 -1.65 -17.23 -11.52
CA ILE A 96 -1.88 -18.20 -12.59
C ILE A 96 -3.05 -19.13 -12.20
N MET A 97 -4.18 -19.04 -12.91
CA MET A 97 -5.18 -20.11 -12.89
C MET A 97 -5.03 -20.94 -14.16
N ASN A 98 -4.61 -22.18 -13.94
CA ASN A 98 -4.64 -23.26 -14.91
C ASN A 98 -6.01 -23.34 -15.60
N HIS A 99 -5.97 -23.49 -16.92
CA HIS A 99 -7.10 -23.74 -17.81
C HIS A 99 -7.71 -25.13 -17.60
N ALA A 100 -8.34 -25.38 -16.45
CA ALA A 100 -9.25 -26.50 -16.27
C ALA A 100 -10.45 -26.02 -15.45
N GLU A 101 -11.63 -26.04 -16.09
CA GLU A 101 -12.93 -25.54 -15.62
C GLU A 101 -13.11 -24.01 -15.69
N GLN A 102 -13.31 -23.50 -16.92
CA GLN A 102 -14.12 -22.29 -17.11
C GLN A 102 -15.51 -22.54 -16.53
N LEU A 103 -15.73 -22.17 -15.28
CA LEU A 103 -17.07 -22.14 -14.69
C LEU A 103 -17.78 -20.85 -15.13
N GLN A 104 -18.95 -21.00 -15.75
CA GLN A 104 -19.96 -19.96 -15.96
C GLN A 104 -20.59 -19.48 -14.61
N THR A 105 -19.81 -19.33 -13.54
CA THR A 105 -20.28 -18.99 -12.17
C THR A 105 -19.49 -17.83 -11.59
N GLY A 106 -20.15 -16.98 -10.79
CA GLY A 106 -19.51 -15.94 -9.98
C GLY A 106 -18.94 -16.45 -8.66
N ILE A 107 -19.20 -17.72 -8.29
CA ILE A 107 -18.65 -18.44 -7.13
C ILE A 107 -17.14 -18.61 -7.28
N LYS A 108 -16.39 -17.97 -6.38
CA LYS A 108 -14.94 -18.06 -6.29
C LYS A 108 -14.51 -18.37 -4.86
N ARG A 109 -13.26 -18.78 -4.69
CA ARG A 109 -12.65 -18.96 -3.37
C ARG A 109 -12.01 -17.68 -2.89
N ILE A 110 -11.92 -17.53 -1.58
CA ILE A 110 -11.15 -16.44 -0.98
C ILE A 110 -9.65 -16.68 -1.27
N PRO A 111 -8.92 -15.70 -1.82
CA PRO A 111 -7.48 -15.83 -2.04
C PRO A 111 -6.71 -15.79 -0.71
N PRO A 112 -5.50 -16.38 -0.62
CA PRO A 112 -4.68 -16.36 0.60
C PRO A 112 -4.36 -14.95 1.12
N SER A 113 -4.34 -13.95 0.23
CA SER A 113 -4.06 -12.54 0.55
C SER A 113 -5.26 -11.77 1.12
N PHE A 114 -6.43 -12.38 1.26
CA PHE A 114 -7.63 -11.68 1.69
C PHE A 114 -7.58 -11.28 3.17
N SER A 115 -7.49 -9.98 3.43
CA SER A 115 -7.73 -9.40 4.75
C SER A 115 -9.21 -9.01 4.91
N LEU A 116 -9.78 -9.11 6.12
CA LEU A 116 -11.18 -8.75 6.43
C LEU A 116 -11.43 -7.23 6.48
N THR A 117 -10.42 -6.47 6.91
CA THR A 117 -10.51 -5.02 7.18
C THR A 117 -9.74 -4.17 6.18
N GLU A 118 -9.08 -4.79 5.19
CA GLU A 118 -8.34 -4.06 4.17
C GLU A 118 -9.29 -3.21 3.32
N SER A 119 -9.04 -1.90 3.33
CA SER A 119 -9.70 -0.94 2.47
C SER A 119 -9.05 -0.94 1.10
N VAL A 120 -9.87 -1.00 0.05
CA VAL A 120 -9.35 -0.92 -1.33
C VAL A 120 -9.00 0.55 -1.59
N THR A 121 -7.71 0.84 -1.70
CA THR A 121 -7.13 2.19 -1.85
C THR A 121 -7.47 2.90 -3.17
N THR A 122 -8.40 2.37 -3.97
CA THR A 122 -8.90 3.04 -5.16
C THR A 122 -9.63 4.32 -4.75
N SER A 123 -9.12 5.46 -5.21
CA SER A 123 -9.80 6.74 -5.01
C SER A 123 -11.23 6.67 -5.57
N PRO A 124 -12.26 7.13 -4.83
CA PRO A 124 -13.63 7.13 -5.33
C PRO A 124 -13.73 7.98 -6.59
N THR A 125 -14.33 7.45 -7.65
CA THR A 125 -14.70 8.25 -8.81
C THR A 125 -15.97 9.05 -8.52
N ARG A 126 -16.21 10.12 -9.29
CA ARG A 126 -17.44 10.92 -9.18
C ARG A 126 -18.70 10.07 -9.39
N ASP A 127 -18.62 9.11 -10.32
CA ASP A 127 -19.74 8.22 -10.64
C ASP A 127 -20.01 7.22 -9.49
N ASP A 128 -19.01 6.87 -8.70
CA ASP A 128 -19.19 5.99 -7.53
C ASP A 128 -20.03 6.67 -6.41
N LEU A 129 -19.97 8.00 -6.31
CA LEU A 129 -20.63 8.77 -5.24
C LEU A 129 -21.95 9.42 -5.69
N PHE A 130 -22.05 9.76 -6.98
CA PHE A 130 -23.19 10.52 -7.53
C PHE A 130 -23.70 10.01 -8.88
N GLY A 131 -23.26 8.83 -9.33
CA GLY A 131 -23.77 8.22 -10.56
C GLY A 131 -25.27 7.92 -10.47
N ASP A 132 -25.88 7.70 -11.64
CA ASP A 132 -27.27 7.26 -11.73
C ASP A 132 -27.42 5.94 -10.95
N LYS A 133 -28.18 6.01 -9.86
CA LYS A 133 -28.36 4.89 -8.94
C LYS A 133 -29.43 3.97 -9.49
N ASP A 134 -29.22 2.66 -9.36
CA ASP A 134 -30.28 1.69 -9.61
C ASP A 134 -31.51 2.06 -8.76
N PRO A 135 -32.72 2.10 -9.32
CA PRO A 135 -33.94 2.31 -8.57
C PRO A 135 -34.01 1.33 -7.39
N TRP A 136 -34.59 1.75 -6.25
CA TRP A 136 -34.72 0.92 -5.05
C TRP A 136 -35.28 -0.48 -5.33
N THR A 137 -36.31 -0.55 -6.19
CA THR A 137 -36.92 -1.82 -6.65
C THR A 137 -35.94 -2.73 -7.39
N ARG A 138 -35.02 -2.17 -8.18
CA ARG A 138 -34.00 -2.96 -8.87
C ARG A 138 -32.99 -3.52 -7.86
N ALA A 139 -32.47 -2.70 -6.95
CA ALA A 139 -31.53 -3.17 -5.92
C ALA A 139 -32.11 -4.33 -5.08
N GLN A 140 -33.38 -4.22 -4.66
CA GLN A 140 -34.03 -5.29 -3.88
C GLN A 140 -34.10 -6.62 -4.65
N ILE A 141 -34.49 -6.60 -5.93
CA ILE A 141 -34.57 -7.79 -6.78
C ILE A 141 -33.19 -8.45 -6.98
N LEU A 142 -32.12 -7.64 -7.03
CA LEU A 142 -30.76 -8.15 -7.22
C LEU A 142 -30.25 -8.93 -6.01
N TRP A 143 -30.62 -8.47 -4.81
CA TRP A 143 -30.04 -8.97 -3.57
C TRP A 143 -30.86 -10.07 -2.89
N GLU A 144 -32.15 -10.18 -3.22
CA GLU A 144 -33.07 -11.18 -2.68
C GLU A 144 -32.53 -12.63 -2.73
N PRO A 145 -31.86 -13.10 -3.81
CA PRO A 145 -31.28 -14.44 -3.84
C PRO A 145 -30.17 -14.66 -2.80
N ILE A 146 -29.41 -13.62 -2.46
CA ILE A 146 -28.36 -13.73 -1.42
C ILE A 146 -28.98 -13.66 -0.03
N VAL A 147 -29.90 -12.71 0.19
CA VAL A 147 -30.54 -12.52 1.51
C VAL A 147 -31.29 -13.77 1.92
N THR A 148 -32.01 -14.40 1.00
CA THR A 148 -32.71 -15.67 1.27
C THR A 148 -31.76 -16.85 1.49
N LEU A 149 -30.50 -16.74 1.07
CA LEU A 149 -29.49 -17.78 1.20
C LEU A 149 -28.69 -17.67 2.50
N LEU A 150 -28.65 -16.50 3.15
CA LEU A 150 -27.95 -16.32 4.43
C LEU A 150 -28.43 -17.29 5.54
N PRO A 151 -29.73 -17.54 5.73
CA PRO A 151 -30.21 -18.48 6.75
C PRO A 151 -29.73 -19.92 6.54
N ASP A 152 -29.39 -20.30 5.30
CA ASP A 152 -29.00 -21.66 4.94
C ASP A 152 -27.54 -21.99 5.36
N PHE A 153 -26.71 -20.99 5.67
CA PHE A 153 -25.36 -21.23 6.18
C PHE A 153 -25.40 -21.76 7.61
N LYS A 154 -24.53 -22.73 7.96
CA LYS A 154 -24.51 -23.29 9.33
C LYS A 154 -23.55 -22.61 10.30
N HIS A 155 -22.49 -21.98 9.79
CA HIS A 155 -21.33 -21.56 10.60
C HIS A 155 -20.77 -20.20 10.20
N LEU A 156 -21.59 -19.34 9.60
CA LEU A 156 -21.17 -18.05 9.06
C LEU A 156 -20.70 -17.13 10.20
N THR A 157 -19.43 -16.71 10.17
CA THR A 157 -18.84 -15.83 11.20
C THR A 157 -18.59 -14.43 10.67
N ASP A 158 -18.40 -14.27 9.37
CA ASP A 158 -18.01 -13.01 8.75
C ASP A 158 -18.63 -12.84 7.37
N VAL A 159 -19.24 -11.68 7.15
CA VAL A 159 -19.73 -11.25 5.84
C VAL A 159 -19.04 -9.96 5.46
N VAL A 160 -18.39 -9.95 4.30
CA VAL A 160 -17.78 -8.76 3.71
C VAL A 160 -18.61 -8.33 2.53
N VAL A 161 -19.10 -7.09 2.54
CA VAL A 161 -19.87 -6.51 1.44
C VAL A 161 -19.06 -5.37 0.83
N GLN A 162 -18.67 -5.53 -0.43
CA GLN A 162 -17.96 -4.53 -1.21
C GLN A 162 -18.80 -4.19 -2.45
N VAL A 163 -19.71 -3.22 -2.29
CA VAL A 163 -20.67 -2.84 -3.34
C VAL A 163 -20.70 -1.32 -3.44
N ARG A 164 -20.67 -0.80 -4.67
CA ARG A 164 -20.72 0.64 -4.97
C ARG A 164 -22.15 1.18 -5.11
N GLY A 165 -23.14 0.50 -4.53
CA GLY A 165 -24.57 0.80 -4.67
C GLY A 165 -25.28 0.80 -3.32
N ARG A 166 -26.62 0.83 -3.32
CA ARG A 166 -27.41 0.69 -2.08
C ARG A 166 -27.06 -0.61 -1.35
N LEU A 167 -27.10 -0.55 -0.02
CA LEU A 167 -26.97 -1.73 0.82
C LEU A 167 -28.05 -2.75 0.40
N PRO A 168 -27.72 -4.05 0.33
CA PRO A 168 -28.70 -5.10 0.05
C PRO A 168 -29.86 -5.06 1.04
N ALA A 169 -31.07 -4.78 0.58
CA ALA A 169 -32.24 -4.69 1.45
C ALA A 169 -32.49 -6.03 2.17
N GLY A 170 -32.67 -5.99 3.49
CA GLY A 170 -32.88 -7.17 4.35
C GLY A 170 -31.61 -7.93 4.76
N ILE A 171 -30.41 -7.52 4.33
CA ILE A 171 -29.18 -8.23 4.72
C ILE A 171 -28.89 -8.13 6.21
N VAL A 172 -29.12 -6.94 6.79
CA VAL A 172 -28.92 -6.69 8.22
C VAL A 172 -29.90 -7.54 9.02
N ALA A 173 -31.19 -7.50 8.66
CA ALA A 173 -32.22 -8.30 9.31
C ALA A 173 -31.96 -9.82 9.20
N ALA A 174 -31.52 -10.31 8.03
CA ALA A 174 -31.20 -11.72 7.84
C ALA A 174 -30.02 -12.18 8.70
N LEU A 175 -29.00 -11.34 8.86
CA LEU A 175 -27.85 -11.62 9.74
C LEU A 175 -28.26 -11.57 11.21
N GLU A 176 -29.02 -10.55 11.63
CA GLU A 176 -29.47 -10.43 13.02
C GLU A 176 -30.37 -11.61 13.43
N GLN A 177 -31.22 -12.10 12.52
CA GLN A 177 -32.12 -13.22 12.78
C GLN A 177 -31.42 -14.59 12.74
N SER A 178 -30.56 -14.80 11.75
CA SER A 178 -30.00 -16.15 11.48
C SER A 178 -28.61 -16.35 12.05
N HIS A 179 -27.83 -15.28 12.17
CA HIS A 179 -26.41 -15.29 12.54
C HIS A 179 -26.06 -14.10 13.47
N PRO A 180 -26.62 -14.03 14.69
CA PRO A 180 -26.48 -12.87 15.56
C PRO A 180 -25.04 -12.56 15.97
N GLU A 181 -24.13 -13.55 15.95
CA GLU A 181 -22.70 -13.36 16.23
C GLU A 181 -21.86 -13.04 14.99
N CYS A 182 -22.47 -13.01 13.80
CA CYS A 182 -21.75 -12.76 12.56
C CYS A 182 -21.27 -11.30 12.47
N ARG A 183 -20.04 -11.12 11.98
CA ARG A 183 -19.43 -9.81 11.80
C ARG A 183 -19.62 -9.34 10.37
N LEU A 184 -20.36 -8.24 10.22
CA LEU A 184 -20.53 -7.53 8.96
C LEU A 184 -19.39 -6.51 8.77
N HIS A 185 -18.72 -6.61 7.63
CA HIS A 185 -17.66 -5.70 7.21
C HIS A 185 -18.06 -5.02 5.91
N LEU A 186 -18.19 -3.69 5.93
CA LEU A 186 -18.53 -2.91 4.75
C LEU A 186 -17.29 -2.25 4.16
N ARG A 187 -17.06 -2.45 2.86
CA ARG A 187 -15.92 -1.86 2.13
C ARG A 187 -16.37 -0.88 1.07
N ASN A 188 -15.73 0.28 1.03
CA ASN A 188 -16.00 1.35 0.08
C ASN A 188 -17.49 1.73 0.04
N PHE A 189 -18.15 1.71 1.19
CA PHE A 189 -19.57 1.95 1.34
C PHE A 189 -19.90 3.44 1.26
N THR A 190 -21.12 3.76 0.85
CA THR A 190 -21.69 5.11 0.88
C THR A 190 -23.17 5.03 1.17
N PHE A 191 -23.65 5.86 2.09
CA PHE A 191 -25.06 6.08 2.32
C PHE A 191 -25.65 6.83 1.14
N GLN A 192 -26.66 6.24 0.52
CA GLN A 192 -27.26 6.71 -0.72
C GLN A 192 -28.50 7.57 -0.46
N SER A 193 -29.16 7.41 0.69
CA SER A 193 -30.46 8.01 1.02
C SER A 193 -30.38 9.26 1.91
N LEU A 194 -29.18 9.78 2.22
CA LEU A 194 -28.97 10.90 3.14
C LEU A 194 -29.63 12.24 2.73
N HIS A 195 -30.11 12.32 1.49
CA HIS A 195 -30.77 13.52 0.93
C HIS A 195 -32.26 13.32 0.69
N GLU A 196 -32.77 12.11 0.91
CA GLU A 196 -34.18 11.80 0.80
C GLU A 196 -34.92 12.30 2.05
N ASP A 197 -36.22 12.53 1.95
CA ASP A 197 -37.03 12.96 3.10
C ASP A 197 -37.07 11.90 4.22
N VAL A 198 -36.91 10.64 3.82
CA VAL A 198 -36.83 9.47 4.70
C VAL A 198 -35.57 8.70 4.33
N THR A 199 -34.72 8.42 5.32
CA THR A 199 -33.56 7.54 5.16
C THR A 199 -34.03 6.13 4.89
N ASP A 200 -33.36 5.46 3.95
CA ASP A 200 -33.55 4.05 3.62
C ASP A 200 -33.57 3.20 4.91
N PRO A 201 -34.63 2.40 5.16
CA PRO A 201 -34.76 1.62 6.39
C PRO A 201 -33.57 0.69 6.65
N ASP A 202 -32.95 0.13 5.61
CA ASP A 202 -31.80 -0.76 5.75
C ASP A 202 -30.52 0.01 6.09
N GLU A 203 -30.33 1.20 5.52
CA GLU A 203 -29.24 2.11 5.93
C GLU A 203 -29.41 2.58 7.38
N ARG A 204 -30.66 2.79 7.81
CA ARG A 204 -31.00 3.14 9.20
C ARG A 204 -30.74 1.97 10.15
N ALA A 205 -31.17 0.75 9.79
CA ALA A 205 -30.92 -0.46 10.56
C ALA A 205 -29.43 -0.79 10.67
N LEU A 206 -28.68 -0.61 9.57
CA LEU A 206 -27.23 -0.75 9.56
C LEU A 206 -26.56 0.16 10.59
N ALA A 207 -27.01 1.41 10.74
CA ALA A 207 -26.41 2.37 11.65
C ALA A 207 -26.47 1.92 13.12
N THR A 208 -27.44 1.08 13.48
CA THR A 208 -27.65 0.55 14.84
C THR A 208 -27.29 -0.93 14.98
N SER A 209 -26.83 -1.58 13.90
CA SER A 209 -26.70 -3.03 13.89
C SER A 209 -25.60 -3.53 14.82
N SER A 210 -25.90 -4.58 15.59
CA SER A 210 -24.93 -5.27 16.43
C SER A 210 -23.97 -6.16 15.62
N ASN A 211 -24.32 -6.51 14.39
CA ASN A 211 -23.44 -7.27 13.50
C ASN A 211 -22.37 -6.38 12.85
N LEU A 212 -22.55 -5.05 12.79
CA LEU A 212 -21.60 -4.17 12.12
C LEU A 212 -20.28 -4.09 12.88
N HIS A 213 -19.21 -4.61 12.27
CA HIS A 213 -17.89 -4.74 12.89
C HIS A 213 -16.82 -3.87 12.23
N SER A 214 -16.91 -3.67 10.91
CA SER A 214 -16.02 -2.77 10.17
C SER A 214 -16.80 -1.93 9.17
N LEU A 215 -16.46 -0.63 9.10
CA LEU A 215 -17.03 0.33 8.18
C LEU A 215 -15.92 1.10 7.46
N SER A 216 -15.76 0.86 6.16
CA SER A 216 -14.99 1.71 5.28
C SER A 216 -15.94 2.53 4.42
N ILE A 217 -15.93 3.85 4.62
CA ILE A 217 -16.86 4.77 3.99
C ILE A 217 -16.16 5.71 3.02
N GLN A 218 -16.72 5.87 1.82
CA GLN A 218 -16.31 6.89 0.89
C GLN A 218 -17.09 8.17 1.13
N TYR A 219 -16.42 9.31 1.06
CA TYR A 219 -17.07 10.60 1.18
C TYR A 219 -16.32 11.65 0.38
N MET A 220 -17.04 12.70 0.01
CA MET A 220 -16.49 13.93 -0.53
C MET A 220 -17.15 15.14 0.12
N PHE A 221 -16.70 16.33 -0.25
CA PHE A 221 -17.24 17.56 0.35
C PHE A 221 -18.50 18.04 -0.36
N ARG A 222 -18.43 18.07 -1.70
CA ARG A 222 -19.47 18.61 -2.58
C ARG A 222 -19.27 18.10 -3.99
N ASP A 223 -20.37 17.81 -4.67
CA ASP A 223 -20.35 17.40 -6.07
C ASP A 223 -20.26 18.59 -7.05
N SER A 224 -20.12 18.30 -8.34
CA SER A 224 -20.06 19.33 -9.39
C SER A 224 -21.35 20.16 -9.52
N PRO A 225 -22.57 19.61 -9.37
CA PRO A 225 -23.80 20.40 -9.35
C PRO A 225 -24.08 21.12 -8.01
N GLY A 226 -23.25 20.95 -6.98
CA GLY A 226 -23.32 21.71 -5.73
C GLY A 226 -24.08 21.05 -4.59
N LYS A 227 -24.42 19.76 -4.72
CA LYS A 227 -24.99 18.92 -3.67
C LYS A 227 -23.91 18.58 -2.65
N ASP A 228 -24.21 18.90 -1.39
CA ASP A 228 -23.37 18.58 -0.26
C ASP A 228 -23.39 17.06 -0.02
N ASP A 229 -22.31 16.49 0.50
CA ASP A 229 -22.25 15.08 0.88
C ASP A 229 -22.20 14.97 2.41
N HIS A 230 -23.08 14.16 2.97
CA HIS A 230 -23.27 13.99 4.40
C HIS A 230 -22.69 12.66 4.93
N ASN A 231 -21.99 11.88 4.11
CA ASN A 231 -21.43 10.59 4.49
C ASN A 231 -20.44 10.68 5.67
N GLU A 232 -19.65 11.75 5.78
CA GLU A 232 -18.77 11.95 6.94
C GLU A 232 -19.56 12.06 8.26
N ALA A 233 -20.67 12.81 8.24
CA ALA A 233 -21.51 12.98 9.42
C ALA A 233 -22.32 11.71 9.74
N ALA A 234 -22.82 11.03 8.71
CA ALA A 234 -23.51 9.74 8.86
C ALA A 234 -22.59 8.66 9.43
N ALA A 235 -21.35 8.56 8.97
CA ALA A 235 -20.37 7.63 9.53
C ALA A 235 -20.11 7.90 11.01
N LEU A 236 -19.90 9.17 11.38
CA LEU A 236 -19.68 9.54 12.78
C LEU A 236 -20.90 9.19 13.65
N ARG A 237 -22.12 9.39 13.14
CA ARG A 237 -23.34 8.99 13.85
C ARG A 237 -23.46 7.47 13.94
N THR A 238 -23.17 6.72 12.88
CA THR A 238 -23.13 5.25 12.91
C THR A 238 -22.12 4.74 13.93
N VAL A 239 -20.97 5.39 14.07
CA VAL A 239 -19.97 5.04 15.08
C VAL A 239 -20.50 5.19 16.50
N ALA A 240 -21.30 6.23 16.75
CA ALA A 240 -21.96 6.42 18.04
C ALA A 240 -23.09 5.43 18.31
N LEU A 241 -23.72 4.88 17.27
CA LEU A 241 -24.90 4.02 17.37
C LEU A 241 -24.59 2.52 17.31
N ALA A 242 -23.54 2.10 16.61
CA ALA A 242 -23.21 0.69 16.39
C ALA A 242 -22.30 0.14 17.52
N PRO A 243 -22.80 -0.75 18.39
CA PRO A 243 -22.10 -1.13 19.63
C PRO A 243 -20.83 -1.96 19.40
N ASN A 244 -20.82 -2.79 18.35
CA ASN A 244 -19.74 -3.75 18.06
C ASN A 244 -18.79 -3.28 16.95
N LEU A 245 -18.92 -2.03 16.51
CA LEU A 245 -18.06 -1.46 15.49
C LEU A 245 -16.66 -1.25 16.06
N LYS A 246 -15.65 -1.82 15.40
CA LYS A 246 -14.26 -1.78 15.85
C LYS A 246 -13.30 -1.12 14.87
N HIS A 247 -13.57 -1.22 13.58
CA HIS A 247 -12.64 -0.77 12.53
C HIS A 247 -13.31 0.21 11.59
N VAL A 248 -12.80 1.44 11.53
CA VAL A 248 -13.36 2.51 10.72
C VAL A 248 -12.33 3.08 9.78
N THR A 249 -12.67 3.18 8.49
CA THR A 249 -11.83 3.82 7.48
C THR A 249 -12.61 4.87 6.71
N MET A 250 -12.18 6.12 6.82
CA MET A 250 -12.72 7.25 6.08
C MET A 250 -11.90 7.43 4.79
N LEU A 251 -12.56 7.35 3.63
CA LEU A 251 -11.95 7.47 2.29
C LEU A 251 -12.42 8.78 1.62
N ALA A 252 -11.61 9.83 1.69
CA ALA A 252 -11.95 11.14 1.12
C ALA A 252 -11.65 11.24 -0.39
N SER A 253 -12.59 11.79 -1.16
CA SER A 253 -12.40 12.17 -2.57
C SER A 253 -12.62 13.67 -2.81
N ALA A 254 -11.83 14.23 -3.74
CA ALA A 254 -11.95 15.58 -4.31
C ALA A 254 -11.68 16.81 -3.39
N ARG A 255 -11.68 17.99 -4.01
CA ARG A 255 -11.45 19.30 -3.37
C ARG A 255 -12.79 19.91 -2.93
N PRO A 256 -12.92 20.44 -1.71
CA PRO A 256 -14.02 21.34 -1.39
C PRO A 256 -14.00 22.55 -2.34
N ARG A 257 -15.11 22.79 -3.03
CA ARG A 257 -15.37 24.04 -3.79
C ARG A 257 -16.48 24.82 -3.08
N GLY A 258 -16.23 26.09 -2.73
CA GLY A 258 -17.25 27.05 -2.32
C GLY A 258 -17.67 27.01 -0.84
N ARG A 259 -18.84 27.63 -0.59
CA ARG A 259 -19.50 27.94 0.71
C ARG A 259 -19.56 26.76 1.71
N PRO A 260 -19.79 27.02 3.01
CA PRO A 260 -19.96 25.97 4.03
C PRO A 260 -20.96 24.89 3.60
N VAL A 261 -20.66 23.63 3.96
CA VAL A 261 -21.57 22.48 3.77
C VAL A 261 -22.79 22.69 4.68
N GLN A 262 -24.00 22.46 4.17
CA GLN A 262 -25.22 22.47 4.98
C GLN A 262 -25.11 21.43 6.09
N LEU A 263 -25.63 21.77 7.28
CA LEU A 263 -25.70 20.83 8.39
C LEU A 263 -26.59 19.65 7.99
N TRP A 264 -26.07 18.44 8.13
CA TRP A 264 -26.86 17.24 7.90
C TRP A 264 -27.98 17.13 8.94
N LYS A 265 -29.20 16.80 8.51
CA LYS A 265 -30.39 16.68 9.37
C LYS A 265 -30.37 15.45 10.29
N GLY A 266 -29.39 14.57 10.12
CA GLY A 266 -29.37 13.25 10.77
C GLY A 266 -30.14 12.21 9.96
N PHE A 267 -30.20 10.99 10.50
CA PHE A 267 -31.05 9.93 9.97
C PHE A 267 -32.52 10.29 10.18
N MET A 268 -33.35 10.03 9.18
CA MET A 268 -34.78 10.35 9.18
C MET A 268 -35.62 9.08 9.04
N PRO A 269 -36.54 8.77 9.97
CA PRO A 269 -36.76 9.44 11.25
C PRO A 269 -35.54 9.38 12.20
N PRO A 270 -35.47 10.27 13.19
CA PRO A 270 -34.38 10.28 14.18
C PRO A 270 -34.22 8.93 14.88
N ILE A 271 -32.98 8.56 15.15
CA ILE A 271 -32.61 7.37 15.93
C ILE A 271 -32.25 7.82 17.34
N ASP A 272 -32.90 7.24 18.33
CA ASP A 272 -32.63 7.49 19.75
C ASP A 272 -31.17 7.19 20.11
N GLU A 273 -30.64 7.95 21.05
CA GLU A 273 -29.28 7.71 21.53
C GLU A 273 -29.26 6.47 22.41
N PRO A 274 -28.33 5.51 22.17
CA PRO A 274 -28.20 4.35 23.03
C PRO A 274 -27.80 4.79 24.45
N ASP A 275 -28.34 4.10 25.46
CA ASP A 275 -28.04 4.34 26.87
C ASP A 275 -26.56 4.01 27.18
N GLY A 276 -25.69 5.00 26.99
CA GLY A 276 -24.43 5.15 27.73
C GLY A 276 -23.20 4.37 27.26
N SER A 277 -23.29 3.33 26.41
CA SER A 277 -22.11 2.58 25.95
C SER A 277 -21.57 3.08 24.60
N LYS A 278 -20.49 3.85 24.61
CA LYS A 278 -19.76 4.22 23.38
C LYS A 278 -19.13 2.97 22.73
N SER A 279 -19.09 2.95 21.41
CA SER A 279 -18.32 1.93 20.69
C SER A 279 -16.83 2.05 21.02
N ARG A 280 -16.14 0.91 21.09
CA ARG A 280 -14.73 0.84 21.47
C ARG A 280 -13.89 0.50 20.24
N LEU A 281 -13.33 1.54 19.61
CA LEU A 281 -12.62 1.39 18.34
C LEU A 281 -11.21 0.80 18.55
N GLU A 282 -10.87 -0.17 17.70
CA GLU A 282 -9.53 -0.78 17.63
C GLU A 282 -8.71 -0.25 16.44
N SER A 283 -9.37 0.22 15.37
CA SER A 283 -8.71 0.80 14.19
C SER A 283 -9.46 2.01 13.65
N LEU A 284 -8.72 3.07 13.35
CA LEU A 284 -9.23 4.30 12.75
C LEU A 284 -8.27 4.79 11.67
N ALA A 285 -8.78 4.94 10.46
CA ALA A 285 -8.01 5.39 9.32
C ALA A 285 -8.69 6.56 8.60
N PHE A 286 -7.92 7.59 8.26
CA PHE A 286 -8.33 8.70 7.41
C PHE A 286 -7.42 8.74 6.19
N THR A 287 -7.95 8.32 5.05
CA THR A 287 -7.21 8.23 3.79
C THR A 287 -7.81 9.16 2.74
N GLY A 288 -6.99 9.54 1.75
CA GLY A 288 -7.39 10.45 0.68
C GLY A 288 -6.86 11.86 0.87
N ARG A 289 -7.01 12.70 -0.16
CA ARG A 289 -6.55 14.09 -0.08
C ARG A 289 -7.44 14.87 0.86
N ARG A 290 -6.85 15.66 1.77
CA ARG A 290 -7.57 16.51 2.74
C ARG A 290 -8.44 15.73 3.74
N SER A 291 -8.20 14.43 3.96
CA SER A 291 -8.76 13.67 5.09
C SER A 291 -8.01 13.96 6.40
N GLN A 292 -7.56 15.20 6.58
CA GLN A 292 -6.60 15.55 7.61
C GLN A 292 -7.21 15.40 9.01
N LEU A 293 -6.47 14.79 9.92
CA LEU A 293 -6.85 14.73 11.32
C LEU A 293 -6.53 16.08 11.97
N THR A 294 -7.58 16.78 12.43
CA THR A 294 -7.46 18.02 13.20
C THR A 294 -7.89 17.76 14.65
N ALA A 295 -7.48 18.60 15.60
CA ALA A 295 -7.93 18.50 16.99
C ALA A 295 -9.47 18.53 17.10
N ALA A 296 -10.13 19.42 16.35
CA ALA A 296 -11.60 19.50 16.33
C ALA A 296 -12.25 18.23 15.76
N LYS A 297 -11.63 17.62 14.74
CA LYS A 297 -12.09 16.33 14.21
C LYS A 297 -11.89 15.25 15.27
N LEU A 298 -10.72 15.15 15.89
CA LEU A 298 -10.45 14.17 16.95
C LEU A 298 -11.45 14.29 18.11
N SER A 299 -11.75 15.50 18.58
CA SER A 299 -12.74 15.72 19.66
C SER A 299 -14.12 15.15 19.28
N LYS A 300 -14.59 15.37 18.05
CA LYS A 300 -15.84 14.77 17.56
C LYS A 300 -15.81 13.24 17.57
N TRP A 301 -14.67 12.63 17.24
CA TRP A 301 -14.52 11.18 17.29
C TRP A 301 -14.46 10.64 18.73
N GLN A 302 -13.86 11.38 19.67
CA GLN A 302 -13.86 11.05 21.10
C GLN A 302 -15.24 11.22 21.75
N GLU A 303 -16.05 12.14 21.23
CA GLU A 303 -17.46 12.29 21.61
C GLU A 303 -18.27 11.07 21.14
N ALA A 304 -18.06 10.60 19.91
CA ALA A 304 -18.80 9.49 19.32
C ALA A 304 -18.35 8.09 19.81
N ALA A 305 -17.06 7.89 20.10
CA ALA A 305 -16.50 6.58 20.45
C ALA A 305 -15.42 6.65 21.53
N ASP A 306 -15.22 5.53 22.23
CA ASP A 306 -14.05 5.32 23.08
C ASP A 306 -12.84 4.93 22.22
N LEU A 307 -11.80 5.78 22.25
CA LEU A 307 -10.54 5.58 21.53
C LEU A 307 -9.43 4.98 22.42
N SER A 308 -9.72 4.64 23.68
CA SER A 308 -8.73 4.09 24.62
C SER A 308 -8.13 2.76 24.16
N ALA A 309 -8.89 1.98 23.39
CA ALA A 309 -8.48 0.68 22.83
C ALA A 309 -7.91 0.78 21.41
N LEU A 310 -7.73 1.99 20.87
CA LEU A 310 -7.26 2.16 19.51
C LEU A 310 -5.84 1.63 19.37
N ARG A 311 -5.66 0.59 18.55
CA ARG A 311 -4.37 -0.06 18.27
C ARG A 311 -3.76 0.43 16.97
N MET A 312 -4.59 0.73 15.99
CA MET A 312 -4.16 1.18 14.66
C MET A 312 -4.72 2.56 14.34
N LEU A 313 -3.82 3.49 14.02
CA LEU A 313 -4.16 4.83 13.54
C LEU A 313 -3.47 5.10 12.20
N SER A 314 -4.25 5.46 11.18
CA SER A 314 -3.73 5.96 9.91
C SER A 314 -4.29 7.35 9.65
N CYS A 315 -3.44 8.36 9.51
CA CYS A 315 -3.92 9.72 9.25
C CYS A 315 -2.91 10.57 8.48
N SER A 316 -3.44 11.67 7.93
CA SER A 316 -2.64 12.75 7.37
C SER A 316 -2.81 14.03 8.20
N ILE A 317 -1.77 14.85 8.27
CA ILE A 317 -1.76 16.14 8.97
C ILE A 317 -1.23 17.21 8.02
N SER A 318 -1.75 18.45 8.08
CA SER A 318 -1.37 19.56 7.17
C SER A 318 -1.26 20.90 7.89
N TYR A 319 -0.63 21.84 7.20
CA TYR A 319 -0.54 23.25 7.58
C TYR A 319 -1.94 23.89 7.71
N PRO A 320 -2.18 24.83 8.66
CA PRO A 320 -1.31 25.35 9.73
C PRO A 320 -1.43 24.61 11.07
N TYR A 321 -1.80 23.32 11.08
CA TYR A 321 -2.21 22.63 12.31
C TYR A 321 -1.15 21.85 13.13
N PRO A 322 0.17 21.82 12.83
CA PRO A 322 1.10 21.04 13.65
C PRO A 322 1.18 21.44 15.14
N PRO A 323 0.98 22.71 15.59
CA PRO A 323 1.05 23.04 17.01
C PRO A 323 -0.04 22.38 17.88
N ARG A 324 -1.03 21.71 17.29
CA ARG A 324 -2.11 21.01 18.02
C ARG A 324 -1.93 19.50 18.09
N LEU A 325 -0.83 18.96 17.55
CA LEU A 325 -0.45 17.56 17.79
C LEU A 325 -0.21 17.29 19.28
N GLY A 326 0.39 18.25 20.00
CA GLY A 326 0.53 18.17 21.46
C GLY A 326 -0.80 18.10 22.21
N SER A 327 -1.90 18.55 21.61
CA SER A 327 -3.26 18.39 22.17
C SER A 327 -3.79 16.96 22.07
N MET A 328 -3.14 16.10 21.30
CA MET A 328 -3.46 14.68 21.15
C MET A 328 -2.60 13.78 22.05
N ASN A 329 -1.72 14.36 22.87
CA ASN A 329 -0.88 13.62 23.80
C ASN A 329 -1.76 12.74 24.70
N ASN A 330 -1.41 11.46 24.83
CA ASN A 330 -2.14 10.44 25.60
C ASN A 330 -3.55 10.09 25.08
N ALA A 331 -3.98 10.57 23.90
CA ALA A 331 -5.29 10.22 23.35
C ALA A 331 -5.39 8.73 22.95
N PHE A 332 -4.26 8.05 22.76
CA PHE A 332 -4.19 6.69 22.22
C PHE A 332 -3.28 5.80 23.09
N PRO A 333 -3.71 5.41 24.31
CA PRO A 333 -2.87 4.65 25.23
C PRO A 333 -2.59 3.21 24.75
N SER A 334 -3.42 2.63 23.88
CA SER A 334 -3.23 1.27 23.35
C SER A 334 -2.60 1.21 21.96
N LEU A 335 -2.10 2.35 21.44
CA LEU A 335 -1.63 2.43 20.07
C LEU A 335 -0.34 1.63 19.85
N THR A 336 -0.37 0.73 18.86
CA THR A 336 0.77 -0.11 18.47
C THR A 336 1.20 0.16 17.03
N ASP A 337 0.26 0.56 16.17
CA ASP A 337 0.47 0.74 14.74
C ASP A 337 0.09 2.16 14.32
N LEU A 338 1.07 2.91 13.82
CA LEU A 338 0.88 4.27 13.34
C LEU A 338 1.31 4.40 11.88
N THR A 339 0.39 4.88 11.04
CA THR A 339 0.71 5.40 9.70
C THR A 339 0.43 6.89 9.66
N LEU A 340 1.49 7.69 9.57
CA LEU A 340 1.40 9.14 9.60
C LEU A 340 1.95 9.77 8.32
N THR A 341 1.13 10.58 7.66
CA THR A 341 1.54 11.40 6.51
C THR A 341 1.49 12.88 6.89
N VAL A 342 2.63 13.57 6.83
CA VAL A 342 2.75 14.97 7.22
C VAL A 342 2.88 15.84 5.96
N GLU A 343 1.76 16.38 5.48
CA GLU A 343 1.72 17.22 4.28
C GLU A 343 2.58 18.48 4.46
N LEU A 344 3.50 18.71 3.50
CA LEU A 344 4.43 19.84 3.56
C LEU A 344 3.70 21.19 3.45
N PRO A 345 4.12 22.22 4.20
CA PRO A 345 3.56 23.55 4.06
C PRO A 345 3.86 24.13 2.67
N PRO A 346 3.00 25.02 2.15
CA PRO A 346 3.37 25.89 1.03
C PRO A 346 4.60 26.74 1.39
N ARG A 347 5.40 27.11 0.39
CA ARG A 347 6.71 27.82 0.48
C ARG A 347 6.89 28.75 1.70
N ASN A 348 8.08 28.68 2.31
CA ASN A 348 8.67 29.63 3.27
C ASN A 348 8.23 29.57 4.75
N ARG A 349 7.74 28.44 5.28
CA ARG A 349 7.41 28.31 6.73
C ARG A 349 7.82 26.96 7.32
N HIS A 350 9.13 26.70 7.37
CA HIS A 350 9.71 25.39 7.69
C HIS A 350 10.06 25.16 9.18
N HIS A 351 9.88 26.15 10.08
CA HIS A 351 10.65 26.16 11.33
C HIS A 351 10.02 25.52 12.58
N ASP A 352 8.76 25.05 12.56
CA ASP A 352 8.12 24.45 13.76
C ASP A 352 7.58 23.02 13.56
N TRP A 353 7.86 22.40 12.40
CA TRP A 353 7.25 21.12 12.01
C TRP A 353 7.90 19.91 12.66
N ASP A 354 9.22 19.86 12.62
CA ASP A 354 10.00 18.74 13.13
C ASP A 354 9.75 18.56 14.63
N HIS A 355 9.64 19.66 15.39
CA HIS A 355 9.32 19.65 16.82
C HIS A 355 7.92 19.09 17.11
N ALA A 356 6.90 19.48 16.36
CA ALA A 356 5.54 18.99 16.59
C ALA A 356 5.39 17.49 16.31
N VAL A 357 6.02 16.98 15.26
CA VAL A 357 6.03 15.55 14.94
C VAL A 357 6.85 14.78 15.97
N HIS A 358 7.99 15.33 16.38
CA HIS A 358 8.82 14.80 17.45
C HIS A 358 8.04 14.65 18.76
N ASP A 359 7.36 15.72 19.20
CA ASP A 359 6.61 15.74 20.47
C ASP A 359 5.44 14.76 20.44
N PHE A 360 4.75 14.67 19.30
CA PHE A 360 3.69 13.69 19.11
C PHE A 360 4.21 12.26 19.27
N LEU A 361 5.25 11.88 18.52
CA LEU A 361 5.82 10.53 18.60
C LEU A 361 6.34 10.23 20.01
N SER A 362 6.99 11.20 20.65
CA SER A 362 7.49 11.10 22.02
C SER A 362 6.37 10.90 23.05
N SER A 363 5.17 11.42 22.78
CA SER A 363 4.00 11.26 23.66
C SER A 363 3.35 9.87 23.58
N LEU A 364 3.61 9.11 22.52
CA LEU A 364 3.00 7.79 22.31
C LEU A 364 3.71 6.72 23.13
N ASN A 365 2.98 5.64 23.42
CA ASN A 365 3.61 4.41 23.90
C ASN A 365 4.49 3.79 22.80
N SER A 366 5.41 2.91 23.20
CA SER A 366 6.33 2.28 22.26
C SER A 366 5.56 1.49 21.19
N LEU A 367 5.82 1.78 19.91
CA LEU A 367 5.07 1.27 18.77
C LEU A 367 5.72 -0.03 18.25
N THR A 368 4.92 -0.92 17.69
CA THR A 368 5.39 -2.12 16.97
C THR A 368 5.51 -1.86 15.47
N CYS A 369 4.64 -1.00 14.92
CA CYS A 369 4.64 -0.64 13.51
C CYS A 369 4.59 0.88 13.33
N LEU A 370 5.56 1.43 12.61
CA LEU A 370 5.59 2.86 12.26
C LEU A 370 5.79 3.04 10.75
N SER A 371 4.85 3.69 10.09
CA SER A 371 5.00 4.22 8.74
C SER A 371 4.92 5.74 8.77
N LEU A 372 6.02 6.41 8.45
CA LEU A 372 6.13 7.86 8.47
C LEU A 372 6.46 8.39 7.08
N SER A 373 5.55 9.20 6.56
CA SER A 373 5.76 9.99 5.35
C SER A 373 5.88 11.46 5.74
N ALA A 374 7.09 12.01 5.80
CA ALA A 374 7.35 13.37 6.31
C ALA A 374 8.64 13.96 5.70
N ASN A 375 8.98 15.21 6.05
CA ASN A 375 10.35 15.69 5.93
C ASN A 375 11.18 15.02 7.04
N LEU A 376 12.07 14.11 6.66
CA LEU A 376 12.86 13.37 7.65
C LEU A 376 13.98 14.28 8.16
N SER A 377 14.51 14.01 9.35
CA SER A 377 15.70 14.69 9.88
C SER A 377 16.43 13.77 10.85
N GLY A 378 17.70 14.05 11.13
CA GLY A 378 18.49 13.25 12.07
C GLY A 378 17.87 13.27 13.47
N ALA A 379 17.36 14.44 13.91
CA ALA A 379 16.67 14.59 15.18
C ALA A 379 15.41 13.71 15.27
N LEU A 380 14.59 13.68 14.21
CA LEU A 380 13.41 12.83 14.15
C LEU A 380 13.79 11.33 14.14
N THR A 381 14.89 10.98 13.47
CA THR A 381 15.39 9.60 13.45
C THR A 381 15.86 9.16 14.83
N SER A 382 16.60 10.00 15.55
CA SER A 382 17.01 9.74 16.94
C SER A 382 15.82 9.59 17.87
N ALA A 383 14.79 10.44 17.74
CA ALA A 383 13.59 10.33 18.56
C ALA A 383 12.82 9.02 18.34
N ILE A 384 12.73 8.56 17.08
CA ILE A 384 12.15 7.24 16.76
C ILE A 384 12.96 6.13 17.42
N ALA A 385 14.29 6.18 17.29
CA ALA A 385 15.19 5.20 17.87
C ALA A 385 15.05 5.13 19.41
N GLU A 386 15.10 6.28 20.08
CA GLU A 386 15.03 6.39 21.53
C GLU A 386 13.70 5.89 22.11
N ARG A 387 12.57 6.26 21.50
CA ARG A 387 11.24 5.98 22.06
C ARG A 387 10.64 4.64 21.62
N HIS A 388 10.84 4.27 20.35
CA HIS A 388 10.14 3.15 19.74
C HIS A 388 11.08 2.02 19.32
N GLY A 389 12.39 2.25 19.24
CA GLY A 389 13.35 1.26 18.74
C GLY A 389 13.25 -0.11 19.41
N GLY A 390 13.10 -0.15 20.74
CA GLY A 390 13.05 -1.41 21.49
C GLY A 390 11.88 -2.35 21.11
N THR A 391 10.79 -1.83 20.55
CA THR A 391 9.56 -2.59 20.23
C THR A 391 9.24 -2.64 18.74
N LEU A 392 9.86 -1.80 17.92
CA LEU A 392 9.54 -1.73 16.49
C LEU A 392 9.89 -3.02 15.76
N GLU A 393 8.87 -3.64 15.17
CA GLU A 393 8.97 -4.80 14.29
C GLU A 393 8.90 -4.40 12.81
N LYS A 394 8.17 -3.31 12.50
CA LYS A 394 8.00 -2.77 11.15
C LYS A 394 8.24 -1.28 11.12
N LEU A 395 9.14 -0.83 10.24
CA LEU A 395 9.46 0.58 10.06
C LEU A 395 9.43 0.94 8.58
N SER A 396 8.65 1.96 8.22
CA SER A 396 8.61 2.52 6.87
C SER A 396 8.88 4.03 6.93
N LEU A 397 9.98 4.46 6.33
CA LEU A 397 10.37 5.87 6.27
C LEU A 397 10.29 6.35 4.81
N ARG A 398 9.40 7.31 4.56
CA ARG A 398 9.16 7.88 3.24
C ARG A 398 9.34 9.38 3.28
N HIS A 399 10.13 9.90 2.35
CA HIS A 399 10.19 11.34 2.15
C HIS A 399 8.98 11.80 1.33
N LEU A 400 8.25 12.83 1.79
CA LEU A 400 7.20 13.44 0.98
C LEU A 400 7.82 14.31 -0.11
N CYS A 401 7.50 13.98 -1.36
CA CYS A 401 7.99 14.64 -2.56
C CYS A 401 6.88 15.54 -3.13
N ASP A 402 6.91 16.86 -2.91
CA ASP A 402 6.01 17.75 -3.65
C ASP A 402 6.49 17.86 -5.11
N ARG A 403 5.59 17.63 -6.07
CA ARG A 403 5.86 17.77 -7.51
C ARG A 403 6.24 19.19 -7.92
N ASN A 404 5.95 20.21 -7.09
CA ASN A 404 6.07 21.62 -7.44
C ASN A 404 7.10 22.41 -6.62
N LEU A 405 7.80 21.79 -5.65
CA LEU A 405 8.76 22.49 -4.81
C LEU A 405 10.20 22.08 -5.08
N PRO A 406 11.15 23.03 -5.12
CA PRO A 406 12.56 22.73 -5.22
C PRO A 406 13.06 22.05 -3.95
N ARG A 407 13.06 20.71 -3.98
CA ARG A 407 14.08 19.76 -3.49
C ARG A 407 15.00 20.21 -2.36
N TRP A 408 14.43 20.46 -1.19
CA TRP A 408 15.18 20.54 0.06
C TRP A 408 14.59 19.44 0.94
N GLY A 409 15.33 18.36 1.11
CA GLY A 409 14.89 17.20 1.84
C GLY A 409 16.11 16.47 2.37
N TYR A 410 16.17 16.29 3.67
CA TYR A 410 17.13 15.44 4.32
C TYR A 410 17.09 14.04 3.68
N SER A 411 18.20 13.59 3.13
CA SER A 411 18.36 12.18 2.79
C SER A 411 18.84 11.44 4.03
N ILE A 412 18.16 10.36 4.40
CA ILE A 412 18.66 9.44 5.43
C ILE A 412 20.08 9.03 5.07
N SER A 413 20.99 9.29 6.00
CA SER A 413 22.41 8.98 5.90
C SER A 413 22.74 7.61 6.51
N ALA A 414 23.95 7.12 6.26
CA ALA A 414 24.45 5.91 6.91
C ALA A 414 24.53 6.06 8.45
N ASN A 415 24.74 7.27 8.96
CA ASN A 415 24.75 7.54 10.40
C ASN A 415 23.35 7.38 11.00
N ASP A 416 22.31 7.90 10.34
CA ASP A 416 20.91 7.72 10.76
C ASP A 416 20.52 6.24 10.81
N LEU A 417 20.91 5.50 9.77
CA LEU A 417 20.68 4.06 9.70
C LEU A 417 21.41 3.32 10.82
N SER A 418 22.60 3.78 11.20
CA SER A 418 23.37 3.20 12.32
C SER A 418 22.69 3.46 13.67
N ILE A 419 22.11 4.65 13.87
CA ILE A 419 21.30 4.99 15.06
C ILE A 419 20.05 4.12 15.13
N LEU A 420 19.33 3.95 14.00
CA LEU A 420 18.18 3.06 13.94
C LEU A 420 18.59 1.60 14.19
N ALA A 421 19.69 1.14 13.61
CA ALA A 421 20.18 -0.22 13.79
C ALA A 421 20.58 -0.52 15.24
N SER A 422 21.03 0.48 16.01
CA SER A 422 21.43 0.26 17.40
C SER A 422 20.24 0.16 18.35
N ALA A 423 19.14 0.86 18.02
CA ALA A 423 17.93 0.84 18.84
C ALA A 423 16.90 -0.21 18.40
N CYS A 424 16.74 -0.43 17.08
CA CYS A 424 15.64 -1.22 16.49
C CYS A 424 15.96 -2.73 16.41
N LEU A 425 16.20 -3.36 17.56
CA LEU A 425 16.67 -4.75 17.62
C LEU A 425 15.61 -5.79 17.25
N GLN A 426 14.32 -5.43 17.33
CA GLN A 426 13.19 -6.29 16.97
C GLN A 426 12.74 -6.15 15.52
N LEU A 427 13.37 -5.25 14.75
CA LEU A 427 12.92 -4.90 13.40
C LEU A 427 13.04 -6.10 12.45
N THR A 428 11.90 -6.52 11.88
CA THR A 428 11.80 -7.63 10.91
C THR A 428 11.53 -7.15 9.49
N GLU A 429 10.83 -6.03 9.34
CA GLU A 429 10.50 -5.40 8.06
C GLU A 429 10.94 -3.94 8.05
N PHE A 430 11.78 -3.57 7.08
CA PHE A 430 12.23 -2.20 6.90
C PHE A 430 11.94 -1.71 5.48
N SER A 431 11.25 -0.57 5.36
CA SER A 431 11.00 0.09 4.08
C SER A 431 11.56 1.50 4.11
N LEU A 432 12.34 1.84 3.10
CA LEU A 432 13.03 3.12 3.04
C LEU A 432 12.97 3.69 1.62
N ILE A 433 12.69 4.99 1.54
CA ILE A 433 13.02 5.80 0.37
C ILE A 433 14.45 6.31 0.54
N MET A 434 15.34 6.01 -0.41
CA MET A 434 16.72 6.50 -0.40
C MET A 434 17.09 7.12 -1.74
N GLN A 435 17.98 8.11 -1.70
CA GLN A 435 18.48 8.77 -2.91
C GLN A 435 19.45 7.85 -3.65
N ARG A 436 19.31 7.77 -4.98
CA ARG A 436 20.33 7.20 -5.87
C ARG A 436 21.35 8.27 -6.22
N SER A 437 22.62 7.90 -6.14
CA SER A 437 23.75 8.76 -6.46
C SER A 437 24.78 7.99 -7.29
N MET A 438 24.27 7.27 -8.31
CA MET A 438 25.06 6.53 -9.30
C MET A 438 26.01 5.50 -8.67
N GLY A 439 25.65 4.92 -7.51
CA GLY A 439 26.47 3.95 -6.82
C GLY A 439 27.72 4.54 -6.15
N ASP A 440 27.69 5.83 -5.81
CA ASP A 440 28.80 6.47 -5.09
C ASP A 440 29.00 5.91 -3.67
N ARG A 441 30.06 6.37 -3.01
CA ARG A 441 30.42 5.90 -1.67
C ARG A 441 29.30 6.15 -0.65
N THR A 442 28.60 7.27 -0.74
CA THR A 442 27.52 7.61 0.19
C THR A 442 26.32 6.67 0.03
N GLU A 443 25.93 6.33 -1.20
CA GLU A 443 24.89 5.32 -1.47
C GLU A 443 25.31 3.94 -0.94
N ILE A 444 26.57 3.54 -1.17
CA ILE A 444 27.13 2.27 -0.66
C ILE A 444 27.09 2.22 0.86
N GLU A 445 27.49 3.29 1.54
CA GLU A 445 27.49 3.37 3.00
C GLU A 445 26.10 3.13 3.60
N CYS A 446 25.05 3.59 2.93
CA CYS A 446 23.67 3.31 3.34
C CYS A 446 23.32 1.82 3.21
N TYR A 447 23.66 1.17 2.09
CA TYR A 447 23.46 -0.27 1.93
C TYR A 447 24.26 -1.08 2.97
N GLU A 448 25.50 -0.68 3.24
CA GLU A 448 26.31 -1.29 4.29
C GLU A 448 25.67 -1.10 5.67
N ALA A 449 25.18 0.09 5.99
CA ALA A 449 24.54 0.38 7.27
C ALA A 449 23.26 -0.44 7.49
N ILE A 450 22.48 -0.72 6.44
CA ILE A 450 21.31 -1.62 6.51
C ILE A 450 21.74 -3.06 6.83
N GLY A 451 22.87 -3.49 6.26
CA GLY A 451 23.42 -4.82 6.50
C GLY A 451 24.20 -4.97 7.80
N MET A 452 24.65 -3.86 8.40
CA MET A 452 25.69 -3.88 9.42
C MET A 452 25.28 -4.62 10.68
N TYR A 453 26.24 -5.40 11.18
CA TYR A 453 26.21 -6.12 12.44
C TYR A 453 27.25 -5.52 13.41
N ALA A 454 26.91 -5.46 14.69
CA ALA A 454 27.81 -5.01 15.75
C ALA A 454 28.97 -6.01 15.94
N LEU A 455 30.22 -5.55 15.93
CA LEU A 455 31.35 -6.38 16.37
C LEU A 455 31.16 -6.82 17.82
N HIS A 456 31.67 -8.01 18.18
CA HIS A 456 31.61 -8.57 19.53
C HIS A 456 32.15 -7.57 20.57
N PRO A 457 31.54 -7.45 21.77
CA PRO A 457 31.97 -6.48 22.80
C PRO A 457 33.47 -6.52 23.11
N ASP A 458 34.07 -7.71 23.12
CA ASP A 458 35.50 -7.90 23.42
C ASP A 458 36.44 -7.30 22.36
N ILE A 459 36.00 -7.25 21.10
CA ILE A 459 36.78 -6.65 19.99
C ILE A 459 36.57 -5.14 19.95
N SER A 460 35.38 -4.66 20.32
CA SER A 460 35.09 -3.22 20.44
C SER A 460 35.95 -2.54 21.52
N LEU A 461 36.24 -3.24 22.62
CA LEU A 461 37.14 -2.77 23.68
C LEU A 461 38.59 -2.67 23.17
N LEU A 462 39.09 -3.70 22.48
CA LEU A 462 40.44 -3.72 21.89
C LEU A 462 40.67 -2.61 20.85
N LEU A 463 39.66 -2.27 20.04
CA LEU A 463 39.75 -1.22 19.02
C LEU A 463 39.63 0.21 19.58
N ASN A 464 38.84 0.41 20.65
CA ASN A 464 38.76 1.69 21.35
C ASN A 464 40.10 2.06 22.02
N HIS A 465 40.88 1.08 22.48
CA HIS A 465 42.24 1.29 22.98
C HIS A 465 43.25 1.74 21.90
N ALA A 466 42.94 1.55 20.61
CA ALA A 466 43.79 1.92 19.49
C ALA A 466 43.50 3.31 18.90
N ASN A 467 42.68 4.16 19.56
CA ASN A 467 42.23 5.46 19.04
C ASN A 467 41.57 5.40 17.65
N VAL A 468 40.95 4.25 17.31
CA VAL A 468 40.09 4.15 16.13
C VAL A 468 38.66 4.35 16.60
N THR A 469 38.11 5.54 16.38
CA THR A 469 36.70 5.87 16.71
C THR A 469 35.75 5.12 15.75
N MET A 470 35.56 3.83 15.96
CA MET A 470 34.42 3.11 15.41
C MET A 470 33.30 3.21 16.42
N SER A 471 32.38 4.15 16.20
CA SER A 471 31.07 4.21 16.87
C SER A 471 30.52 2.80 17.00
N THR A 472 30.09 2.40 18.20
CA THR A 472 29.49 1.09 18.50
C THR A 472 28.34 0.84 17.53
N LYS A 473 28.60 0.15 16.42
CA LYS A 473 27.64 0.04 15.32
C LYS A 473 26.52 -0.90 15.73
N GLY A 474 25.28 -0.42 15.63
CA GLY A 474 24.08 -1.20 15.85
C GLY A 474 23.93 -2.37 14.87
N SER A 475 22.90 -3.19 15.08
CA SER A 475 22.62 -4.34 14.22
C SER A 475 21.12 -4.59 14.07
N PHE A 476 20.66 -4.63 12.83
CA PHE A 476 19.32 -5.12 12.48
C PHE A 476 19.27 -6.66 12.51
N ARG A 477 19.40 -7.23 13.71
CA ARG A 477 19.55 -8.68 13.93
C ARG A 477 18.39 -9.49 13.34
N LYS A 478 17.15 -9.07 13.62
CA LYS A 478 15.93 -9.78 13.20
C LYS A 478 15.42 -9.42 11.81
N LEU A 479 16.10 -8.54 11.08
CA LEU A 479 15.62 -8.02 9.80
C LEU A 479 15.61 -9.11 8.72
N LYS A 480 14.43 -9.37 8.16
CA LYS A 480 14.19 -10.41 7.15
C LYS A 480 13.78 -9.82 5.81
N TYR A 481 13.04 -8.72 5.84
CA TYR A 481 12.47 -8.09 4.66
C TYR A 481 12.92 -6.63 4.57
N VAL A 482 13.49 -6.26 3.43
CA VAL A 482 13.85 -4.88 3.11
C VAL A 482 13.15 -4.45 1.83
N LYS A 483 12.55 -3.26 1.84
CA LYS A 483 11.99 -2.60 0.67
C LYS A 483 12.66 -1.27 0.41
N LEU A 484 13.39 -1.16 -0.70
CA LEU A 484 14.10 0.04 -1.12
C LEU A 484 13.40 0.70 -2.30
N ASP A 485 12.89 1.89 -2.05
CA ASP A 485 12.35 2.78 -3.06
C ASP A 485 13.46 3.80 -3.41
N LEU A 486 14.18 3.53 -4.49
CA LEU A 486 15.33 4.31 -4.95
C LEU A 486 14.88 5.58 -5.69
N ALA A 487 15.06 6.73 -5.08
CA ALA A 487 14.69 8.02 -5.65
C ALA A 487 15.75 8.52 -6.64
N CYS A 488 15.36 8.71 -7.90
CA CYS A 488 16.26 9.00 -9.03
C CYS A 488 16.22 10.48 -9.48
N TRP A 489 15.50 11.32 -8.74
CA TRP A 489 15.48 12.76 -8.96
C TRP A 489 16.84 13.40 -8.62
N ASN A 490 17.15 14.58 -9.17
CA ASN A 490 18.41 15.25 -8.85
C ASN A 490 18.30 16.05 -7.55
N SER A 491 18.92 15.60 -6.46
CA SER A 491 18.79 16.17 -5.11
C SER A 491 19.39 17.56 -4.92
N ARG A 492 20.16 18.09 -5.89
CA ARG A 492 20.77 19.42 -5.79
C ARG A 492 19.72 20.51 -6.03
N GLY A 493 19.31 21.14 -4.94
CA GLY A 493 18.12 22.00 -4.79
C GLY A 493 18.06 23.24 -5.68
N SER A 494 16.83 23.78 -5.78
CA SER A 494 16.40 25.12 -6.27
C SER A 494 16.95 25.75 -7.55
N PHE A 495 18.05 25.28 -8.11
CA PHE A 495 18.62 25.69 -9.39
C PHE A 495 19.30 24.46 -9.97
N LEU A 496 19.12 24.22 -11.26
CA LEU A 496 19.84 23.19 -12.02
C LEU A 496 21.31 23.58 -12.11
N GLN A 497 22.01 23.49 -10.97
CA GLN A 497 23.40 23.86 -10.84
C GLN A 497 24.21 22.89 -11.68
N VAL A 498 25.00 23.47 -12.58
CA VAL A 498 25.97 22.75 -13.38
C VAL A 498 27.07 22.29 -12.44
N ASP A 499 27.35 20.99 -12.39
CA ASP A 499 28.49 20.49 -11.63
C ASP A 499 29.78 20.99 -12.30
N PRO A 500 30.69 21.65 -11.56
CA PRO A 500 31.97 22.09 -12.11
C PRO A 500 32.78 20.95 -12.74
N ASN A 501 32.63 19.73 -12.24
CA ASN A 501 33.37 18.53 -12.67
C ASN A 501 32.76 17.85 -13.90
N TRP A 502 31.63 18.34 -14.40
CA TRP A 502 31.06 17.83 -15.65
C TRP A 502 31.97 18.11 -16.84
N ASP A 503 32.02 17.17 -17.77
CA ASP A 503 32.70 17.39 -19.06
C ASP A 503 31.90 18.37 -19.95
N ASP A 504 32.49 18.79 -21.07
CA ASP A 504 31.88 19.78 -21.95
C ASP A 504 30.53 19.30 -22.52
N PHE A 505 30.40 17.99 -22.77
CA PHE A 505 29.15 17.40 -23.23
C PHE A 505 28.08 17.44 -22.14
N GLU A 506 28.42 17.09 -20.90
CA GLU A 506 27.55 17.15 -19.73
C GLU A 506 27.13 18.59 -19.36
N LYS A 507 28.02 19.57 -19.58
CA LYS A 507 27.75 21.00 -19.38
C LYS A 507 26.86 21.60 -20.48
N ALA A 508 26.82 21.00 -21.66
CA ALA A 508 26.03 21.51 -22.79
C ALA A 508 24.52 21.42 -22.57
N GLU A 509 23.79 22.25 -23.32
CA GLU A 509 22.33 22.13 -23.42
C GLU A 509 21.96 20.92 -24.29
N PRO A 510 20.92 20.18 -23.92
CA PRO A 510 20.39 19.14 -24.78
C PRO A 510 19.86 19.77 -26.07
N ASP A 511 20.15 19.14 -27.21
CA ASP A 511 19.58 19.54 -28.49
C ASP A 511 18.05 19.34 -28.46
N ASN A 512 17.30 20.43 -28.43
CA ASN A 512 15.83 20.41 -28.40
C ASN A 512 15.21 20.34 -29.81
N GLY A 513 16.00 20.09 -30.86
CA GLY A 513 15.49 19.87 -32.21
C GLY A 513 14.87 21.11 -32.88
N GLY A 514 15.10 22.31 -32.32
CA GLY A 514 14.67 23.61 -32.84
C GLY A 514 13.36 24.17 -32.27
N ASP A 515 12.79 23.59 -31.22
CA ASP A 515 11.55 24.09 -30.61
C ASP A 515 11.84 25.26 -29.65
N ILE A 516 11.68 26.49 -30.17
CA ILE A 516 12.09 27.76 -29.52
C ILE A 516 11.11 28.18 -28.39
N ASP A 517 9.90 27.63 -28.36
CA ASP A 517 8.79 28.08 -27.49
C ASP A 517 8.54 27.21 -26.25
N ALA A 518 9.53 26.46 -25.77
CA ALA A 518 9.40 25.65 -24.56
C ALA A 518 10.13 26.28 -23.34
N PRO A 519 9.60 27.37 -22.73
CA PRO A 519 10.25 28.13 -21.65
C PRO A 519 10.45 27.34 -20.34
N ARG A 520 10.11 26.04 -20.29
CA ARG A 520 10.27 25.16 -19.13
C ARG A 520 11.53 24.29 -19.15
N TYR A 521 12.23 24.17 -20.29
CA TYR A 521 13.44 23.33 -20.41
C TYR A 521 14.75 24.12 -20.28
N ASN A 522 14.68 25.44 -20.20
CA ASN A 522 15.80 26.38 -20.41
C ASN A 522 16.89 26.40 -19.32
N ARG A 523 16.97 25.35 -18.49
CA ARG A 523 17.96 25.20 -17.40
C ARG A 523 18.52 23.78 -17.26
N CYS A 524 18.01 22.79 -17.99
CA CYS A 524 18.50 21.41 -17.91
C CYS A 524 19.77 21.28 -18.77
N ARG A 525 20.84 20.71 -18.21
CA ARG A 525 22.04 20.31 -18.95
C ARG A 525 22.05 18.81 -19.21
N ASN A 526 22.86 18.35 -20.16
CA ASN A 526 23.09 16.93 -20.43
C ASN A 526 23.48 16.14 -19.16
N GLY A 527 24.32 16.69 -18.28
CA GLY A 527 24.66 16.05 -17.00
C GLY A 527 23.45 15.74 -16.11
N HIS A 528 22.40 16.56 -16.18
CA HIS A 528 21.14 16.29 -15.47
C HIS A 528 20.35 15.12 -16.09
N LEU A 529 20.33 15.02 -17.42
CA LEU A 529 19.71 13.90 -18.13
C LEU A 529 20.47 12.60 -17.83
N LYS A 530 21.81 12.66 -17.83
CA LYS A 530 22.67 11.55 -17.41
C LYS A 530 22.30 11.06 -16.02
N CYS A 531 22.29 11.94 -15.01
CA CYS A 531 21.93 11.56 -13.65
C CYS A 531 20.54 10.92 -13.58
N ALA A 532 19.54 11.49 -14.29
CA ALA A 532 18.18 10.95 -14.30
C ALA A 532 18.12 9.54 -14.92
N ILE A 533 18.76 9.34 -16.07
CA ILE A 533 18.77 8.05 -16.79
C ILE A 533 19.56 6.99 -16.00
N VAL A 534 20.79 7.31 -15.59
CA VAL A 534 21.67 6.38 -14.86
C VAL A 534 21.05 5.97 -13.52
N ASN A 535 20.54 6.92 -12.73
CA ASN A 535 19.93 6.58 -11.44
C ASN A 535 18.65 5.75 -11.60
N SER A 536 17.92 5.93 -12.70
CA SER A 536 16.70 5.20 -13.02
C SER A 536 16.97 3.77 -13.48
N ALA A 537 18.10 3.55 -14.17
CA ALA A 537 18.50 2.25 -14.67
C ALA A 537 18.75 1.28 -13.50
N LEU A 538 17.95 0.22 -13.47
CA LEU A 538 18.07 -0.88 -12.52
C LEU A 538 17.87 -2.18 -13.29
N ASP A 539 18.88 -3.03 -13.30
CA ASP A 539 18.81 -4.38 -13.85
C ASP A 539 18.99 -5.45 -12.76
N GLU A 540 18.93 -6.71 -13.18
CA GLU A 540 19.11 -7.86 -12.29
C GLU A 540 20.51 -7.86 -11.65
N THR A 541 21.56 -7.49 -12.40
CA THR A 541 22.94 -7.48 -11.91
C THR A 541 23.08 -6.54 -10.72
N LEU A 542 22.58 -5.31 -10.84
CA LEU A 542 22.64 -4.34 -9.76
C LEU A 542 21.73 -4.70 -8.58
N ALA A 543 20.54 -5.23 -8.83
CA ALA A 543 19.68 -5.75 -7.77
C ALA A 543 20.38 -6.85 -6.95
N ARG A 544 21.09 -7.77 -7.63
CA ARG A 544 21.94 -8.79 -7.00
C ARG A 544 23.10 -8.19 -6.23
N SER A 545 23.80 -7.19 -6.78
CA SER A 545 24.92 -6.53 -6.11
C SER A 545 24.48 -5.82 -4.82
N ILE A 546 23.34 -5.12 -4.83
CA ILE A 546 22.78 -4.46 -3.64
C ILE A 546 22.38 -5.49 -2.58
N TYR A 547 21.68 -6.56 -2.98
CA TYR A 547 21.33 -7.66 -2.08
C TYR A 547 22.57 -8.32 -1.47
N ALA A 548 23.59 -8.60 -2.29
CA ALA A 548 24.83 -9.21 -1.85
C ALA A 548 25.58 -8.30 -0.88
N LEU A 549 25.65 -7.00 -1.16
CA LEU A 549 26.28 -6.02 -0.27
C LEU A 549 25.60 -6.00 1.10
N ILE A 550 24.27 -5.86 1.15
CA ILE A 550 23.50 -5.85 2.40
C ILE A 550 23.71 -7.19 3.14
N SER A 551 23.57 -8.31 2.44
CA SER A 551 23.67 -9.64 3.04
C SER A 551 25.08 -9.96 3.55
N SER A 552 26.13 -9.49 2.87
CA SER A 552 27.54 -9.73 3.23
C SER A 552 27.94 -9.12 4.57
N LYS A 553 27.22 -8.08 5.03
CA LYS A 553 27.50 -7.41 6.30
C LYS A 553 26.75 -8.04 7.49
N ARG A 554 25.94 -9.07 7.24
CA ARG A 554 25.16 -9.80 8.26
C ARG A 554 25.92 -11.05 8.73
N SER A 555 25.88 -11.34 10.02
CA SER A 555 26.61 -12.47 10.64
C SER A 555 25.77 -13.74 10.85
N GLU A 556 24.47 -13.61 11.13
CA GLU A 556 23.61 -14.74 11.51
C GLU A 556 22.95 -15.41 10.29
N SER A 557 22.40 -14.60 9.38
CA SER A 557 21.76 -15.09 8.16
C SER A 557 21.64 -13.99 7.10
N PRO A 558 21.71 -14.34 5.80
CA PRO A 558 21.41 -13.41 4.73
C PRO A 558 19.95 -12.96 4.83
N LEU A 559 19.67 -11.78 4.29
CA LEU A 559 18.32 -11.24 4.20
C LEU A 559 17.39 -12.23 3.50
N ASP A 560 16.16 -12.42 3.97
CA ASP A 560 15.24 -13.37 3.34
C ASP A 560 14.69 -12.79 2.03
N VAL A 561 14.34 -11.50 2.02
CA VAL A 561 13.75 -10.81 0.87
C VAL A 561 14.24 -9.36 0.76
N LEU A 562 14.68 -8.96 -0.44
CA LEU A 562 14.86 -7.57 -0.86
C LEU A 562 13.88 -7.24 -1.98
N GLU A 563 12.99 -6.27 -1.77
CA GLU A 563 12.28 -5.59 -2.85
C GLU A 563 12.98 -4.28 -3.18
N ILE A 564 13.25 -4.04 -4.45
CA ILE A 564 13.93 -2.83 -4.90
C ILE A 564 13.30 -2.30 -6.18
N LYS A 565 13.05 -0.99 -6.22
CA LYS A 565 12.55 -0.30 -7.40
C LYS A 565 13.10 1.12 -7.49
N THR A 566 13.15 1.66 -8.69
CA THR A 566 13.49 3.06 -8.94
C THR A 566 12.23 3.90 -9.17
N TYR A 567 12.27 5.18 -8.79
CA TYR A 567 11.18 6.12 -9.08
C TYR A 567 11.65 7.57 -9.18
N GLY A 568 10.86 8.41 -9.85
CA GLY A 568 11.07 9.86 -9.88
C GLY A 568 12.08 10.39 -10.92
N GLY A 569 12.69 9.52 -11.74
CA GLY A 569 13.66 9.92 -12.77
C GLY A 569 13.06 10.68 -13.97
N GLY A 570 11.76 10.54 -14.22
CA GLY A 570 11.12 11.12 -15.42
C GLY A 570 10.91 12.63 -15.37
N SER A 571 11.18 13.32 -14.27
CA SER A 571 11.01 14.79 -14.18
C SER A 571 12.16 15.44 -13.41
N PRO A 572 13.36 15.50 -14.01
CA PRO A 572 14.52 16.09 -13.36
C PRO A 572 14.34 17.59 -13.08
N CYS A 573 13.47 18.28 -13.83
CA CYS A 573 13.42 19.76 -13.90
C CYS A 573 12.01 20.36 -13.80
N GLY A 574 11.00 19.63 -13.32
CA GLY A 574 9.60 20.14 -13.27
C GLY A 574 8.84 20.07 -14.60
N GLY A 575 9.43 19.38 -15.59
CA GLY A 575 8.85 18.96 -16.86
C GLY A 575 9.52 17.66 -17.31
N CYS A 576 8.79 16.83 -18.06
CA CYS A 576 9.27 15.58 -18.62
C CYS A 576 9.34 15.76 -20.14
N PRO A 577 10.51 15.78 -20.79
CA PRO A 577 10.56 15.51 -22.23
C PRO A 577 9.92 14.14 -22.48
N ASP A 578 9.02 14.02 -23.46
CA ASP A 578 8.29 12.77 -23.70
C ASP A 578 9.24 11.57 -23.90
N ASP A 579 10.37 11.80 -24.58
CA ASP A 579 11.46 10.81 -24.77
C ASP A 579 12.09 10.35 -23.45
N LEU A 580 12.32 11.27 -22.50
CA LEU A 580 12.89 10.92 -21.19
C LEU A 580 11.91 10.04 -20.41
N GLY A 581 10.61 10.35 -20.48
CA GLY A 581 9.57 9.54 -19.88
C GLY A 581 9.56 8.10 -20.42
N ILE A 582 9.74 7.94 -21.73
CA ILE A 582 9.82 6.63 -22.39
C ILE A 582 11.05 5.85 -21.91
N ILE A 583 12.23 6.46 -21.95
CA ILE A 583 13.49 5.82 -21.54
C ILE A 583 13.44 5.44 -20.06
N VAL A 584 13.11 6.40 -19.18
CA VAL A 584 13.03 6.16 -17.73
C VAL A 584 12.05 5.06 -17.42
N LYS A 585 10.86 5.05 -18.02
CA LYS A 585 9.86 4.00 -17.78
C LYS A 585 10.38 2.60 -18.17
N HIS A 586 11.20 2.50 -19.20
CA HIS A 586 11.79 1.23 -19.64
C HIS A 586 12.94 0.77 -18.71
N VAL A 587 13.87 1.67 -18.37
CA VAL A 587 15.06 1.32 -17.58
C VAL A 587 14.77 1.21 -16.07
N SER A 588 13.67 1.83 -15.59
CA SER A 588 13.18 1.71 -14.22
C SER A 588 12.46 0.39 -13.99
N ARG A 589 13.22 -0.70 -13.93
CA ARG A 589 12.70 -2.01 -13.55
C ARG A 589 12.52 -2.11 -12.03
N SER A 590 11.82 -3.15 -11.60
CA SER A 590 11.65 -3.48 -10.18
C SER A 590 11.91 -4.95 -9.96
N TYR A 591 12.61 -5.28 -8.88
CA TYR A 591 13.06 -6.62 -8.59
C TYR A 591 12.71 -7.04 -7.18
N ARG A 592 12.44 -8.33 -7.03
CA ARG A 592 12.38 -9.03 -5.76
C ARG A 592 13.45 -10.11 -5.75
N VAL A 593 14.39 -9.99 -4.82
CA VAL A 593 15.46 -10.94 -4.59
C VAL A 593 15.14 -11.72 -3.34
N GLU A 594 15.00 -13.03 -3.45
CA GLU A 594 14.64 -13.92 -2.34
C GLU A 594 15.71 -14.97 -2.11
N LYS A 595 15.91 -15.33 -0.85
CA LYS A 595 16.70 -16.48 -0.47
C LYS A 595 15.99 -17.77 -0.89
N ALA A 596 16.67 -18.67 -1.61
CA ALA A 596 16.06 -19.94 -2.02
C ALA A 596 15.79 -20.85 -0.81
N SER A 597 14.60 -21.45 -0.76
CA SER A 597 14.20 -22.41 0.26
C SER A 597 14.22 -23.85 -0.32
N GLY A 598 15.14 -24.71 0.16
CA GLY A 598 15.18 -26.13 -0.19
C GLY A 598 16.49 -26.87 0.10
N ARG A 599 16.42 -28.21 0.30
CA ARG A 599 17.57 -29.11 0.60
C ARG A 599 18.70 -29.12 -0.45
N ARG A 600 18.46 -28.61 -1.67
CA ARG A 600 19.45 -28.49 -2.76
C ARG A 600 19.95 -27.06 -2.99
N GLY A 601 19.48 -26.08 -2.22
CA GLY A 601 19.62 -24.65 -2.54
C GLY A 601 20.31 -23.79 -1.48
N ALA A 602 21.13 -24.37 -0.60
CA ALA A 602 21.91 -23.60 0.36
C ALA A 602 22.92 -22.69 -0.39
N GLY A 603 22.56 -21.42 -0.60
CA GLY A 603 23.39 -20.41 -1.26
C GLY A 603 22.84 -19.82 -2.56
N PHE A 604 21.72 -20.32 -3.10
CA PHE A 604 21.10 -19.73 -4.30
C PHE A 604 20.09 -18.64 -3.94
N ILE A 605 20.01 -17.60 -4.78
CA ILE A 605 18.99 -16.55 -4.68
C ILE A 605 18.07 -16.61 -5.90
N ASN A 606 16.78 -16.42 -5.66
CA ASN A 606 15.77 -16.25 -6.70
C ASN A 606 15.61 -14.76 -6.99
N VAL A 607 15.62 -14.35 -8.26
CA VAL A 607 15.43 -12.96 -8.66
C VAL A 607 14.25 -12.87 -9.61
N ILE A 608 13.25 -12.07 -9.25
CA ILE A 608 12.01 -11.92 -9.98
C ILE A 608 11.86 -10.44 -10.37
N GLU A 609 11.69 -10.15 -11.66
CA GLU A 609 11.30 -8.81 -12.11
C GLU A 609 9.80 -8.60 -11.87
N LEU A 610 9.45 -7.75 -10.89
CA LEU A 610 8.06 -7.56 -10.45
C LEU A 610 7.19 -6.83 -11.48
N SER A 611 7.79 -5.97 -12.31
CA SER A 611 7.07 -5.14 -13.29
C SER A 611 7.26 -5.59 -14.74
N LYS A 612 7.68 -6.84 -14.96
CA LYS A 612 8.04 -7.35 -16.30
C LYS A 612 6.88 -7.26 -17.30
N GLU A 613 5.72 -7.78 -16.93
CA GLU A 613 4.55 -7.81 -17.81
C GLU A 613 4.05 -6.40 -18.15
N GLU A 614 3.94 -5.53 -17.14
CA GLU A 614 3.56 -4.12 -17.34
C GLU A 614 4.54 -3.37 -18.24
N ARG A 615 5.85 -3.62 -18.09
CA ARG A 615 6.90 -3.06 -18.94
C ARG A 615 6.76 -3.57 -20.37
N GLU A 616 6.60 -4.86 -20.59
CA GLU A 616 6.48 -5.46 -21.92
C GLU A 616 5.24 -4.94 -22.67
N VAL A 617 4.11 -4.78 -21.98
CA VAL A 617 2.91 -4.14 -22.53
C VAL A 617 3.17 -2.68 -22.92
N SER A 618 3.86 -1.93 -22.05
CA SER A 618 4.24 -0.55 -22.33
C SER A 618 5.18 -0.47 -23.54
N ASP A 619 6.20 -1.33 -23.60
CA ASP A 619 7.18 -1.40 -24.68
C ASP A 619 6.50 -1.76 -26.01
N ALA A 620 5.54 -2.70 -26.00
CA ALA A 620 4.77 -3.06 -27.18
C ALA A 620 3.95 -1.87 -27.72
N ARG A 621 3.35 -1.07 -26.83
CA ARG A 621 2.64 0.16 -27.22
C ARG A 621 3.59 1.19 -27.82
N VAL A 622 4.77 1.40 -27.23
CA VAL A 622 5.76 2.35 -27.75
C VAL A 622 6.28 1.87 -29.12
N ARG A 623 6.61 0.59 -29.30
CA ARG A 623 7.00 0.03 -30.61
C ARG A 623 5.93 0.20 -31.68
N ALA A 624 4.66 0.05 -31.32
CA ALA A 624 3.55 0.32 -32.24
C ALA A 624 3.50 1.80 -32.65
N SER A 625 3.71 2.71 -31.70
CA SER A 625 3.80 4.15 -31.96
C SER A 625 4.99 4.50 -32.86
N GLU A 626 6.18 3.99 -32.57
CA GLU A 626 7.39 4.16 -33.38
C GLU A 626 7.18 3.69 -34.83
N ARG A 627 6.58 2.50 -35.02
CA ARG A 627 6.25 1.97 -36.36
C ARG A 627 5.25 2.84 -37.10
N ASN A 628 4.21 3.34 -36.42
CA ASN A 628 3.23 4.23 -37.04
C ASN A 628 3.87 5.57 -37.43
N TYR A 629 4.72 6.12 -36.58
CA TYR A 629 5.44 7.36 -36.87
C TYR A 629 6.36 7.21 -38.09
N ALA A 630 7.13 6.12 -38.17
CA ALA A 630 7.99 5.82 -39.31
C ALA A 630 7.22 5.64 -40.63
N LYS A 631 5.98 5.12 -40.57
CA LYS A 631 5.10 5.03 -41.75
C LYS A 631 4.62 6.40 -42.23
N ILE A 632 4.34 7.33 -41.33
CA ILE A 632 3.78 8.65 -41.65
C ILE A 632 4.87 9.62 -42.10
N HIS A 633 6.04 9.61 -41.45
CA HIS A 633 7.09 10.62 -41.65
C HIS A 633 8.35 10.07 -42.34
N GLY A 634 8.37 8.79 -42.72
CA GLY A 634 9.52 8.13 -43.36
C GLY A 634 10.55 7.57 -42.37
N LYS A 635 11.37 6.62 -42.83
CA LYS A 635 12.53 6.10 -42.06
C LYS A 635 13.55 7.24 -41.87
N GLY A 636 13.93 7.53 -40.63
CA GLY A 636 14.89 8.60 -40.30
C GLY A 636 14.26 9.94 -39.91
N SER A 637 12.94 10.02 -39.79
CA SER A 637 12.25 11.19 -39.18
C SER A 637 12.66 11.35 -37.70
N LYS A 638 12.73 12.59 -37.20
CA LYS A 638 13.29 13.07 -35.90
C LYS A 638 12.93 12.30 -34.61
N ALA A 639 12.05 11.30 -34.64
CA ALA A 639 11.81 10.41 -33.51
C ALA A 639 13.09 9.64 -33.16
N GLY A 640 13.65 9.85 -31.96
CA GLY A 640 14.89 9.18 -31.55
C GLY A 640 16.17 10.01 -31.72
N GLN A 641 16.10 11.29 -32.13
CA GLN A 641 17.29 12.12 -32.38
C GLN A 641 17.40 13.38 -31.48
N GLY A 642 16.50 13.57 -30.52
CA GLY A 642 16.60 14.67 -29.55
C GLY A 642 17.74 14.49 -28.54
N GLY A 643 18.08 15.54 -27.81
CA GLY A 643 19.17 15.56 -26.82
C GLY A 643 19.09 14.47 -25.74
N VAL A 644 17.89 13.98 -25.43
CA VAL A 644 17.70 12.82 -24.52
C VAL A 644 18.24 11.52 -25.14
N TRP A 645 17.98 11.29 -26.43
CA TRP A 645 18.49 10.12 -27.15
C TRP A 645 19.98 10.22 -27.42
N ALA A 646 20.49 11.43 -27.70
CA ALA A 646 21.93 11.67 -27.79
C ALA A 646 22.63 11.33 -26.46
N MET A 647 22.05 11.73 -25.33
CA MET A 647 22.54 11.34 -24.00
C MET A 647 22.48 9.82 -23.78
N PHE A 648 21.36 9.18 -24.12
CA PHE A 648 21.23 7.73 -23.94
C PHE A 648 22.26 6.95 -24.78
N ARG A 649 22.48 7.34 -26.04
CA ARG A 649 23.54 6.78 -26.91
C ARG A 649 24.95 7.08 -26.40
N HIS A 650 25.15 8.23 -25.76
CA HIS A 650 26.42 8.56 -25.14
C HIS A 650 26.72 7.65 -23.92
N LEU A 651 25.70 7.23 -23.18
CA LEU A 651 25.85 6.32 -22.04
C LEU A 651 26.00 4.86 -22.46
N TRP A 652 25.20 4.42 -23.42
CA TRP A 652 25.22 3.07 -23.97
C TRP A 652 25.18 3.17 -25.49
N PRO A 653 26.33 3.08 -26.17
CA PRO A 653 26.39 3.11 -27.62
C PRO A 653 25.65 1.92 -28.25
N PHE A 654 24.85 2.17 -29.28
CA PHE A 654 24.17 1.15 -30.08
C PHE A 654 23.99 1.63 -31.52
N GLU A 655 23.87 0.69 -32.45
CA GLU A 655 23.63 0.96 -33.86
C GLU A 655 22.14 1.22 -34.16
N ASP A 656 21.83 1.95 -35.22
CA ASP A 656 20.43 2.31 -35.57
C ASP A 656 19.52 1.10 -35.86
N HIS A 657 20.10 -0.09 -36.08
CA HIS A 657 19.38 -1.33 -36.33
C HIS A 657 19.07 -2.14 -35.04
N GLU A 658 19.67 -1.76 -33.90
CA GLU A 658 19.50 -2.42 -32.61
C GLU A 658 18.30 -1.85 -31.84
N ASP A 659 17.58 -2.70 -31.09
CA ASP A 659 16.55 -2.22 -30.15
C ASP A 659 17.25 -1.71 -28.89
N TRP A 660 17.26 -0.39 -28.71
CA TRP A 660 17.85 0.31 -27.56
C TRP A 660 17.38 -0.24 -26.19
N ARG A 661 16.24 -0.94 -26.16
CA ARG A 661 15.71 -1.61 -24.97
C ARG A 661 16.57 -2.78 -24.48
N GLY A 662 17.45 -3.31 -25.33
CA GLY A 662 18.35 -4.43 -25.02
C GLY A 662 19.81 -4.06 -24.76
N VAL A 663 20.22 -2.81 -25.04
CA VAL A 663 21.65 -2.43 -25.10
C VAL A 663 22.19 -1.75 -23.84
N TRP A 664 21.33 -1.44 -22.88
CA TRP A 664 21.71 -0.76 -21.66
C TRP A 664 22.02 -1.74 -20.52
N GLN A 665 22.89 -1.31 -19.62
CA GLN A 665 23.15 -1.98 -18.36
C GLN A 665 23.28 -0.93 -17.25
N SER A 666 22.72 -1.21 -16.09
CA SER A 666 22.86 -0.32 -14.93
C SER A 666 24.32 -0.21 -14.48
N TRP A 667 24.68 0.95 -13.94
CA TRP A 667 26.05 1.16 -13.44
C TRP A 667 26.29 0.37 -12.15
N PRO A 668 27.46 -0.27 -11.99
CA PRO A 668 27.77 -1.03 -10.79
C PRO A 668 27.96 -0.12 -9.58
N LEU A 669 27.83 -0.69 -8.39
CA LEU A 669 28.21 0.01 -7.15
C LEU A 669 29.72 0.29 -7.14
N GLY A 670 30.12 1.49 -6.74
CA GLY A 670 31.51 1.90 -6.63
C GLY A 670 32.12 2.33 -7.96
N TYR A 671 31.29 2.61 -8.97
CA TYR A 671 31.76 3.09 -10.26
C TYR A 671 32.48 4.43 -10.11
N GLN A 672 33.81 4.42 -10.23
CA GLN A 672 34.62 5.62 -10.40
C GLN A 672 34.83 5.84 -11.90
N LYS A 673 34.43 7.02 -12.40
CA LYS A 673 34.76 7.46 -13.77
C LYS A 673 36.30 7.46 -13.84
N ALA A 674 36.87 6.63 -14.70
CA ALA A 674 38.32 6.61 -14.97
C ALA A 674 38.77 7.95 -15.58
#